data_AF-A0AAD9Q568-F1
#
_entry.id   AF-A0AAD9Q568-F1
#
_cell.length_a   1.000
_cell.length_b   1.000
_cell.length_c   1.000
_cell.angle_alpha   90.00
_cell.angle_beta   90.00
_cell.angle_gamma   90.00
#
_symmetry.space_group_name_H-M   'P 1'
#
loop_
_entity.id
_entity.type
_entity.pdbx_description
1 polymer ?
#
loop_
_entity_poly.entity_id
_entity_poly.type
_entity_poly.pdbx_seq_one_letter_code
_entity_poly.pdbx_strand_id
1 'polypeptide(L)'
;MGPSTIYDQVFQESGGMMGAEAVAHTPRNISQIKNVRTKLRRKCNDDDEFSSLLTFTKEKGQSCLRDLQWTPAPRIVYAEDWQMVEIVQNCCQVNSASVLSIDTTFNVGKFYVTSTTYQNRNFINQRTGKCSNLPGPALFHVRQDESQFFYFSYTLLEVNYEFEKVRFIGGDRDKAQKGFLKPLKGVTYLPCKKHLQENMKAKMQSLQLSGTEKNTIMEHVFGNELAQRKGLVDCDSAEEFEGMMAEVSGMWNEDFASYFKEYVADDLKKGMAPKTRRAIGLKDDFFYNNAAECHNFRYKIKVKEDQAANATAGVPKKLCTWVEAISSYKRIVEECRNNIQRAFIAQGPFRLAPEWKHLEISDAEWVLKTPEQRRRYMSEIDAFAKQNAAAFTPPSLGVSANCVACDDESTKQDDVILVEESHGVPGNDLDLVNSFCGFEESGLPTHLKGSWCNAKKIVDLGGVGNFPSNEEKRTVISLTQGICHTVTCGGRERKPLSCDDQCEGFRLRGICAHTIAVAWYNNCLDSYLSLYRPRLSRMVTNSIPTATGKKEHQKRPRKRRDNELRDASDYSPLVSDTSVTSGQSGQTDDLEVVFIRDTAACKCYGCSVAIRVRPSEDPPPAPYDIFLRRKEYRVYRQRASTKMCIAKSKEFVYYHPLKACVPKEIKRDNLLISLRTRGLLLDSHRELLWREFGLSL
;
A
#
# COMPACT_ATOMS: atom_id res chain seq x y z
N MET A 1 -13.27 -20.42 0.06
CA MET A 1 -14.10 -21.64 0.31
C MET A 1 -14.25 -22.57 -0.91
N GLY A 2 -14.40 -23.88 -0.66
CA GLY A 2 -14.67 -24.90 -1.68
C GLY A 2 -16.11 -24.86 -2.21
N PRO A 3 -16.40 -25.37 -3.43
CA PRO A 3 -17.76 -25.35 -4.00
C PRO A 3 -18.81 -26.08 -3.15
N SER A 4 -18.41 -27.12 -2.42
CA SER A 4 -19.30 -27.88 -1.52
C SER A 4 -19.69 -27.06 -0.29
N THR A 5 -18.73 -26.38 0.34
CA THR A 5 -18.97 -25.57 1.54
C THR A 5 -19.90 -24.38 1.29
N ILE A 6 -19.80 -23.77 0.10
CA ILE A 6 -20.70 -22.68 -0.32
C ILE A 6 -22.09 -23.21 -0.66
N TYR A 7 -22.19 -24.43 -1.20
CA TYR A 7 -23.48 -25.09 -1.42
C TYR A 7 -24.21 -25.28 -0.10
N ASP A 8 -23.52 -25.82 0.92
CA ASP A 8 -24.12 -26.06 2.24
C ASP A 8 -24.51 -24.75 2.93
N GLN A 9 -23.69 -23.70 2.79
CA GLN A 9 -23.99 -22.40 3.37
C GLN A 9 -25.20 -21.72 2.70
N VAL A 10 -25.27 -21.69 1.37
CA VAL A 10 -26.41 -21.10 0.63
C VAL A 10 -27.68 -21.95 0.84
N PHE A 11 -27.55 -23.27 0.95
CA PHE A 11 -28.65 -24.17 1.28
C PHE A 11 -29.20 -23.91 2.69
N GLN A 12 -28.32 -23.65 3.67
CA GLN A 12 -28.70 -23.25 5.04
C GLN A 12 -29.29 -21.82 5.09
N GLU A 13 -28.74 -20.87 4.33
CA GLU A 13 -29.24 -19.49 4.23
C GLU A 13 -30.63 -19.41 3.58
N SER A 14 -30.97 -20.34 2.67
CA SER A 14 -32.33 -20.53 2.14
C SER A 14 -33.27 -21.28 3.12
N GLY A 15 -32.89 -21.44 4.39
CA GLY A 15 -33.69 -22.10 5.43
C GLY A 15 -33.41 -23.60 5.63
N GLY A 16 -32.44 -24.17 4.91
CA GLY A 16 -32.11 -25.59 5.00
C GLY A 16 -33.28 -26.50 4.57
N MET A 17 -33.24 -27.76 4.96
CA MET A 17 -34.28 -28.74 4.60
C MET A 17 -35.63 -28.50 5.28
N MET A 18 -35.65 -27.66 6.33
CA MET A 18 -36.81 -27.45 7.22
C MET A 18 -37.47 -26.07 7.06
N GLY A 19 -36.81 -25.11 6.40
CA GLY A 19 -37.25 -23.71 6.31
C GLY A 19 -37.31 -23.12 4.90
N ALA A 20 -37.07 -23.91 3.85
CA ALA A 20 -37.20 -23.45 2.47
C ALA A 20 -38.66 -23.49 1.99
N GLU A 21 -39.26 -22.33 1.68
CA GLU A 21 -40.68 -22.21 1.25
C GLU A 21 -40.99 -22.94 -0.07
N ALA A 22 -40.00 -23.15 -0.95
CA ALA A 22 -40.12 -24.05 -2.10
C ALA A 22 -38.74 -24.57 -2.58
N VAL A 23 -38.73 -25.76 -3.19
CA VAL A 23 -37.51 -26.42 -3.71
C VAL A 23 -36.77 -25.57 -4.76
N ALA A 24 -37.49 -24.69 -5.48
CA ALA A 24 -36.91 -23.75 -6.44
C ALA A 24 -36.00 -22.67 -5.81
N HIS A 25 -36.10 -22.42 -4.50
CA HIS A 25 -35.29 -21.46 -3.75
C HIS A 25 -33.98 -22.04 -3.22
N THR A 26 -33.73 -23.34 -3.45
CA THR A 26 -32.45 -24.00 -3.11
C THR A 26 -31.62 -24.25 -4.38
N PRO A 27 -30.27 -24.26 -4.30
CA PRO A 27 -29.42 -24.54 -5.45
C PRO A 27 -29.64 -25.98 -5.95
N ARG A 28 -30.01 -26.17 -7.23
CA ARG A 28 -30.36 -27.51 -7.76
C ARG A 28 -29.15 -28.45 -7.93
N ASN A 29 -27.95 -27.91 -8.08
CA ASN A 29 -26.69 -28.68 -8.08
C ASN A 29 -25.45 -27.81 -7.89
N ILE A 30 -24.33 -28.45 -7.53
CA ILE A 30 -23.00 -27.83 -7.40
C ILE A 30 -22.56 -27.14 -8.70
N SER A 31 -23.05 -27.59 -9.87
CA SER A 31 -22.71 -27.02 -11.18
C SER A 31 -23.33 -25.62 -11.39
N GLN A 32 -24.53 -25.35 -10.87
CA GLN A 32 -25.11 -24.00 -10.88
C GLN A 32 -24.28 -23.02 -10.05
N ILE A 33 -23.79 -23.46 -8.88
CA ILE A 33 -22.88 -22.65 -8.05
C ILE A 33 -21.54 -22.42 -8.77
N LYS A 34 -21.00 -23.42 -9.46
CA LYS A 34 -19.80 -23.25 -10.31
C LYS A 34 -20.04 -22.23 -11.45
N ASN A 35 -21.22 -22.24 -12.07
CA ASN A 35 -21.57 -21.31 -13.16
C ASN A 35 -21.85 -19.89 -12.65
N VAL A 36 -22.56 -19.73 -11.54
CA VAL A 36 -22.78 -18.44 -10.86
C VAL A 36 -21.46 -17.88 -10.36
N ARG A 37 -20.60 -18.71 -9.75
CA ARG A 37 -19.23 -18.35 -9.37
C ARG A 37 -18.41 -17.94 -10.59
N THR A 38 -18.55 -18.61 -11.72
CA THR A 38 -17.84 -18.26 -12.98
C THR A 38 -18.36 -16.97 -13.61
N LYS A 39 -19.67 -16.69 -13.53
CA LYS A 39 -20.25 -15.40 -13.92
C LYS A 39 -19.85 -14.26 -12.99
N LEU A 40 -19.88 -14.46 -11.67
CA LEU A 40 -19.37 -13.52 -10.67
C LEU A 40 -17.85 -13.30 -10.82
N ARG A 41 -17.09 -14.36 -11.16
CA ARG A 41 -15.63 -14.32 -11.46
C ARG A 41 -15.30 -13.46 -12.68
N ARG A 42 -16.13 -13.46 -13.73
CA ARG A 42 -15.93 -12.59 -14.90
C ARG A 42 -16.22 -11.12 -14.56
N LYS A 43 -17.23 -10.87 -13.72
CA LYS A 43 -17.57 -9.51 -13.25
C LYS A 43 -16.46 -8.92 -12.37
N CYS A 44 -15.96 -9.69 -11.38
CA CYS A 44 -15.02 -9.21 -10.36
C CYS A 44 -13.54 -9.17 -10.80
N ASN A 45 -13.17 -9.80 -11.94
CA ASN A 45 -11.79 -9.74 -12.47
C ASN A 45 -11.55 -8.59 -13.46
N ASP A 46 -12.61 -7.95 -13.97
CA ASP A 46 -12.52 -6.83 -14.92
C ASP A 46 -12.73 -5.45 -14.25
N ASP A 47 -13.11 -5.41 -12.97
CA ASP A 47 -13.35 -4.16 -12.25
C ASP A 47 -12.03 -3.50 -11.80
N ASP A 48 -11.86 -2.25 -12.22
CA ASP A 48 -10.72 -1.38 -11.88
C ASP A 48 -10.65 -1.16 -10.35
N GLU A 49 -9.49 -1.45 -9.72
CA GLU A 49 -9.33 -1.41 -8.25
C GLU A 49 -9.76 -0.07 -7.64
N PHE A 50 -9.41 1.04 -8.28
CA PHE A 50 -9.73 2.37 -7.80
C PHE A 50 -11.19 2.75 -8.11
N SER A 51 -11.79 2.22 -9.17
CA SER A 51 -13.24 2.34 -9.38
C SER A 51 -14.04 1.57 -8.32
N SER A 52 -13.56 0.41 -7.91
CA SER A 52 -14.11 -0.32 -6.76
C SER A 52 -13.95 0.47 -5.47
N LEU A 53 -12.79 1.09 -5.24
CA LEU A 53 -12.58 1.98 -4.09
C LEU A 53 -13.53 3.18 -4.10
N LEU A 54 -13.70 3.85 -5.24
CA LEU A 54 -14.62 4.99 -5.36
C LEU A 54 -16.07 4.56 -5.08
N THR A 55 -16.48 3.42 -5.62
CA THR A 55 -17.82 2.87 -5.38
C THR A 55 -18.00 2.57 -3.90
N PHE A 56 -17.03 1.89 -3.29
CA PHE A 56 -16.99 1.59 -1.87
C PHE A 56 -17.15 2.85 -1.03
N THR A 57 -16.44 3.95 -1.32
CA THR A 57 -16.60 5.21 -0.57
C THR A 57 -17.97 5.87 -0.66
N LYS A 58 -18.76 5.54 -1.70
CA LYS A 58 -20.11 6.09 -1.90
C LYS A 58 -21.21 5.22 -1.28
N GLU A 59 -20.89 4.01 -0.84
CA GLU A 59 -21.86 3.12 -0.20
C GLU A 59 -22.35 3.71 1.12
N LYS A 60 -23.65 3.55 1.41
CA LYS A 60 -24.22 3.95 2.70
C LYS A 60 -23.49 3.24 3.84
N GLY A 61 -23.09 3.99 4.87
CA GLY A 61 -22.36 3.43 6.02
C GLY A 61 -20.83 3.48 5.92
N GLN A 62 -20.29 4.21 4.95
CA GLN A 62 -18.84 4.49 4.82
C GLN A 62 -18.48 5.92 5.22
N SER A 63 -19.24 6.52 6.15
CA SER A 63 -18.95 7.85 6.71
C SER A 63 -17.57 7.93 7.37
N CYS A 64 -17.00 6.80 7.77
CA CYS A 64 -15.66 6.73 8.34
C CYS A 64 -14.52 6.89 7.33
N LEU A 65 -14.82 6.91 6.02
CA LEU A 65 -13.83 7.19 4.99
C LEU A 65 -13.82 8.68 4.71
N ARG A 66 -12.70 9.31 5.03
CA ARG A 66 -12.48 10.76 4.97
C ARG A 66 -11.49 11.10 3.87
N ASP A 67 -11.80 12.19 3.17
CA ASP A 67 -10.93 12.86 2.21
C ASP A 67 -10.24 11.88 1.24
N LEU A 68 -11.00 11.36 0.26
CA LEU A 68 -10.42 10.55 -0.82
C LEU A 68 -9.81 11.48 -1.87
N GLN A 69 -8.49 11.44 -2.01
CA GLN A 69 -7.77 12.26 -2.97
C GLN A 69 -7.03 11.40 -4.00
N TRP A 70 -7.20 11.72 -5.28
CA TRP A 70 -6.56 11.03 -6.41
C TRP A 70 -5.24 11.67 -6.85
N THR A 71 -5.17 13.00 -6.77
CA THR A 71 -4.05 13.83 -7.26
C THR A 71 -3.52 14.72 -6.14
N PRO A 72 -2.19 14.85 -5.93
CA PRO A 72 -1.12 14.38 -6.83
C PRO A 72 -0.85 12.87 -6.75
N ALA A 73 -1.37 12.17 -5.75
CA ALA A 73 -1.30 10.72 -5.65
C ALA A 73 -2.49 10.16 -4.82
N PRO A 74 -2.92 8.91 -5.04
CA PRO A 74 -3.99 8.26 -4.29
C PRO A 74 -3.73 8.18 -2.78
N ARG A 75 -4.68 8.68 -2.00
CA ARG A 75 -4.72 8.57 -0.53
C ARG A 75 -6.13 8.70 0.01
N ILE A 76 -6.39 8.07 1.16
CA ILE A 76 -7.66 8.18 1.90
C ILE A 76 -7.40 7.92 3.38
N VAL A 77 -8.19 8.58 4.24
CA VAL A 77 -8.14 8.38 5.69
C VAL A 77 -9.35 7.56 6.14
N TYR A 78 -9.11 6.55 6.99
CA TYR A 78 -10.13 5.91 7.79
C TYR A 78 -10.13 6.56 9.18
N ALA A 79 -11.25 7.17 9.57
CA ALA A 79 -11.45 7.77 10.88
C ALA A 79 -12.93 7.71 11.28
N GLU A 80 -13.23 7.10 12.42
CA GLU A 80 -14.56 7.10 13.00
C GLU A 80 -14.75 8.32 13.94
N ASP A 81 -15.93 8.92 13.95
CA ASP A 81 -16.19 10.14 14.74
C ASP A 81 -16.03 9.91 16.25
N TRP A 82 -16.61 8.82 16.75
CA TRP A 82 -16.47 8.43 18.15
C TRP A 82 -15.01 8.17 18.54
N GLN A 83 -14.20 7.63 17.62
CA GLN A 83 -12.79 7.34 17.86
C GLN A 83 -12.01 8.65 18.01
N MET A 84 -12.35 9.68 17.22
CA MET A 84 -11.79 11.01 17.39
C MET A 84 -12.18 11.66 18.72
N VAL A 85 -13.44 11.50 19.15
CA VAL A 85 -13.87 11.98 20.48
C VAL A 85 -13.08 11.30 21.60
N GLU A 86 -12.87 9.98 21.54
CA GLU A 86 -12.06 9.26 22.53
C GLU A 86 -10.60 9.73 22.53
N ILE A 87 -10.01 9.98 21.36
CA ILE A 87 -8.65 10.51 21.26
C ILE A 87 -8.56 11.90 21.90
N VAL A 88 -9.55 12.78 21.69
CA VAL A 88 -9.58 14.09 22.33
C VAL A 88 -9.71 13.97 23.85
N GLN A 89 -10.60 13.11 24.33
CA GLN A 89 -10.78 12.86 25.77
C GLN A 89 -9.53 12.24 26.42
N ASN A 90 -8.86 11.33 25.73
CA ASN A 90 -7.71 10.63 26.30
C ASN A 90 -6.40 11.37 26.11
N CYS A 91 -6.14 12.02 24.97
CA CYS A 91 -4.81 12.52 24.58
C CYS A 91 -4.68 14.05 24.54
N CYS A 92 -5.77 14.81 24.58
CA CYS A 92 -5.75 16.27 24.43
C CYS A 92 -5.98 17.05 25.73
N GLN A 93 -6.33 16.37 26.82
CA GLN A 93 -6.56 17.01 28.13
C GLN A 93 -5.25 17.51 28.74
N VAL A 94 -5.29 18.65 29.44
CA VAL A 94 -4.10 19.28 30.05
C VAL A 94 -3.35 18.36 31.02
N ASN A 95 -4.05 17.45 31.68
CA ASN A 95 -3.47 16.46 32.60
C ASN A 95 -3.38 15.05 31.98
N SER A 96 -3.63 14.93 30.68
CA SER A 96 -3.49 13.65 29.99
C SER A 96 -2.04 13.21 29.98
N ALA A 97 -1.83 11.95 30.32
CA ALA A 97 -0.57 11.25 30.16
C ALA A 97 -0.68 10.12 29.11
N SER A 98 -1.77 10.10 28.31
CA SER A 98 -1.96 9.09 27.27
C SER A 98 -1.21 9.47 25.99
N VAL A 99 -0.52 8.50 25.42
CA VAL A 99 0.27 8.69 24.20
C VAL A 99 -0.52 8.26 22.97
N LEU A 100 -0.55 9.09 21.93
CA LEU A 100 -1.00 8.72 20.59
C LEU A 100 0.22 8.25 19.79
N SER A 101 0.30 6.95 19.50
CA SER A 101 1.40 6.39 18.71
C SER A 101 1.05 6.39 17.22
N ILE A 102 2.02 6.69 16.36
CA ILE A 102 1.90 6.61 14.90
C ILE A 102 2.94 5.61 14.36
N ASP A 103 2.52 4.72 13.47
CA ASP A 103 3.42 3.73 12.87
C ASP A 103 2.99 3.37 11.45
N THR A 104 3.98 3.19 10.57
CA THR A 104 3.72 2.83 9.17
C THR A 104 4.00 1.36 8.93
N THR A 105 3.00 0.67 8.39
CA THR A 105 3.08 -0.75 8.10
C THR A 105 3.22 -1.04 6.61
N PHE A 106 4.14 -1.96 6.31
CA PHE A 106 4.57 -2.31 4.96
C PHE A 106 4.12 -3.71 4.56
N ASN A 107 4.05 -3.98 3.26
CA ASN A 107 3.73 -5.28 2.66
C ASN A 107 2.30 -5.75 2.95
N VAL A 108 1.34 -4.82 2.98
CA VAL A 108 -0.10 -5.12 3.02
C VAL A 108 -0.62 -5.29 1.60
N GLY A 109 -0.44 -4.27 0.77
CA GLY A 109 -0.75 -4.26 -0.66
C GLY A 109 0.24 -3.38 -1.44
N LYS A 110 -0.18 -2.84 -2.59
CA LYS A 110 0.61 -1.84 -3.35
C LYS A 110 0.39 -0.41 -2.81
N PHE A 111 0.39 -0.28 -1.50
CA PHE A 111 0.19 0.95 -0.73
C PHE A 111 0.77 0.75 0.66
N TYR A 112 1.00 1.87 1.34
CA TYR A 112 1.37 1.93 2.74
C TYR A 112 0.11 2.15 3.57
N VAL A 113 0.15 1.68 4.82
CA VAL A 113 -0.87 2.00 5.81
C VAL A 113 -0.16 2.61 7.00
N THR A 114 -0.44 3.88 7.29
CA THR A 114 0.06 4.59 8.47
C THR A 114 -1.09 4.67 9.45
N SER A 115 -1.01 3.89 10.52
CA SER A 115 -2.06 3.80 11.53
C SER A 115 -1.64 4.52 12.79
N THR A 116 -2.63 4.92 13.59
CA THR A 116 -2.41 5.39 14.94
C THR A 116 -2.95 4.39 15.95
N THR A 117 -2.43 4.44 17.17
CA THR A 117 -2.98 3.73 18.34
C THR A 117 -2.93 4.64 19.54
N TYR A 118 -3.96 4.63 20.39
CA TYR A 118 -4.01 5.47 21.58
C TYR A 118 -4.31 4.66 22.83
N GLN A 119 -3.87 5.17 23.98
CA GLN A 119 -4.16 4.58 25.28
C GLN A 119 -5.49 5.10 25.80
N ASN A 120 -6.46 4.20 25.97
CA ASN A 120 -7.71 4.49 26.64
C ASN A 120 -7.60 4.07 28.11
N ARG A 121 -7.80 5.04 29.01
CA ARG A 121 -7.61 4.87 30.47
C ARG A 121 -8.78 4.19 31.16
N ASN A 122 -9.95 4.24 30.55
CA ASN A 122 -11.17 3.68 31.13
C ASN A 122 -11.14 2.14 31.13
N PHE A 123 -10.22 1.53 30.37
CA PHE A 123 -10.12 0.09 30.20
C PHE A 123 -8.71 -0.44 30.47
N ILE A 124 -8.61 -1.54 31.21
CA ILE A 124 -7.38 -2.25 31.50
C ILE A 124 -7.31 -3.53 30.68
N ASN A 125 -6.17 -3.78 30.04
CA ASN A 125 -5.93 -5.02 29.33
C ASN A 125 -5.60 -6.14 30.33
N GLN A 126 -6.41 -7.19 30.36
CA GLN A 126 -6.31 -8.28 31.35
C GLN A 126 -4.94 -8.95 31.38
N ARG A 127 -4.36 -9.18 30.21
CA ARG A 127 -3.09 -9.91 30.06
C ARG A 127 -1.90 -9.10 30.56
N THR A 128 -1.93 -7.78 30.38
CA THR A 128 -0.78 -6.91 30.67
C THR A 128 -0.92 -6.13 31.96
N GLY A 129 -2.14 -6.00 32.49
CA GLY A 129 -2.44 -5.14 33.65
C GLY A 129 -2.30 -3.64 33.37
N LYS A 130 -2.05 -3.23 32.12
CA LYS A 130 -1.85 -1.83 31.71
C LYS A 130 -3.10 -1.28 31.03
N CYS A 131 -3.18 0.05 30.91
CA CYS A 131 -4.20 0.73 30.11
C CYS A 131 -4.26 0.15 28.70
N SER A 132 -5.48 -0.03 28.18
CA SER A 132 -5.71 -0.65 26.88
C SER A 132 -5.24 0.26 25.76
N ASN A 133 -4.47 -0.29 24.82
CA ASN A 133 -4.13 0.39 23.57
C ASN A 133 -5.18 0.04 22.52
N LEU A 134 -5.88 1.05 22.02
CA LEU A 134 -6.94 0.91 21.04
C LEU A 134 -6.45 1.31 19.65
N PRO A 135 -7.01 0.71 18.58
CA PRO A 135 -6.75 1.17 17.22
C PRO A 135 -7.30 2.59 17.05
N GLY A 136 -6.52 3.47 16.44
CA GLY A 136 -6.90 4.83 16.06
C GLY A 136 -7.23 4.95 14.56
N PRO A 137 -7.32 6.18 14.03
CA PRO A 137 -7.41 6.43 12.61
C PRO A 137 -6.23 5.86 11.82
N ALA A 138 -6.42 5.63 10.52
CA ALA A 138 -5.37 5.17 9.62
C ALA A 138 -5.42 5.85 8.25
N LEU A 139 -4.25 6.21 7.73
CA LEU A 139 -4.04 6.68 6.37
C LEU A 139 -3.62 5.52 5.47
N PHE A 140 -4.29 5.38 4.34
CA PHE A 140 -3.89 4.52 3.24
C PHE A 140 -3.34 5.39 2.11
N HIS A 141 -2.12 5.13 1.65
CA HIS A 141 -1.41 6.05 0.75
C HIS A 141 -0.32 5.36 -0.07
N VAL A 142 0.16 6.01 -1.12
CA VAL A 142 1.17 5.44 -2.03
C VAL A 142 2.57 6.07 -1.93
N ARG A 143 2.79 7.03 -1.01
CA ARG A 143 4.05 7.76 -0.89
C ARG A 143 4.44 7.90 0.58
N GLN A 144 5.72 7.82 0.93
CA GLN A 144 6.12 7.96 2.35
C GLN A 144 6.77 9.30 2.65
N ASP A 145 6.46 10.33 1.87
CA ASP A 145 6.99 11.66 2.14
C ASP A 145 6.14 12.41 3.16
N GLU A 146 6.72 13.47 3.70
CA GLU A 146 6.14 14.29 4.77
C GLU A 146 4.74 14.83 4.44
N SER A 147 4.43 15.07 3.15
CA SER A 147 3.12 15.62 2.74
C SER A 147 1.96 14.66 3.00
N GLN A 148 2.22 13.36 3.07
CA GLN A 148 1.19 12.37 3.37
C GLN A 148 0.82 12.39 4.85
N PHE A 149 1.82 12.54 5.72
CA PHE A 149 1.63 12.65 7.16
C PHE A 149 0.99 13.98 7.55
N PHE A 150 1.37 15.06 6.88
CA PHE A 150 0.71 16.36 7.03
C PHE A 150 -0.77 16.29 6.66
N TYR A 151 -1.07 15.71 5.49
CA TYR A 151 -2.44 15.46 5.06
C TYR A 151 -3.23 14.66 6.09
N PHE A 152 -2.65 13.57 6.59
CA PHE A 152 -3.32 12.74 7.58
C PHE A 152 -3.69 13.53 8.84
N SER A 153 -2.75 14.28 9.42
CA SER A 153 -3.02 15.10 10.61
C SER A 153 -4.08 16.18 10.33
N TYR A 154 -4.03 16.83 9.17
CA TYR A 154 -5.02 17.83 8.76
C TYR A 154 -6.42 17.23 8.61
N THR A 155 -6.57 16.07 7.95
CA THR A 155 -7.87 15.40 7.83
C THR A 155 -8.44 15.03 9.22
N LEU A 156 -7.59 14.68 10.19
CA LEU A 156 -8.06 14.43 11.57
C LEU A 156 -8.55 15.71 12.26
N LEU A 157 -7.90 16.86 12.01
CA LEU A 157 -8.36 18.16 12.50
C LEU A 157 -9.70 18.58 11.90
N GLU A 158 -9.94 18.29 10.62
CA GLU A 158 -11.24 18.55 9.99
C GLU A 158 -12.37 17.75 10.63
N VAL A 159 -12.09 16.52 11.09
CA VAL A 159 -13.07 15.70 11.81
C VAL A 159 -13.28 16.24 13.22
N ASN A 160 -12.22 16.61 13.94
CA ASN A 160 -12.32 17.23 15.25
C ASN A 160 -11.12 18.16 15.54
N TYR A 161 -11.36 19.46 15.52
CA TYR A 161 -10.32 20.48 15.67
C TYR A 161 -9.59 20.44 17.02
N GLU A 162 -10.23 19.92 18.07
CA GLU A 162 -9.59 19.75 19.39
C GLU A 162 -8.41 18.75 19.36
N PHE A 163 -8.31 17.93 18.31
CA PHE A 163 -7.14 17.10 18.03
C PHE A 163 -5.84 17.91 17.92
N GLU A 164 -5.90 19.21 17.61
CA GLU A 164 -4.76 20.13 17.60
C GLU A 164 -3.98 20.11 18.94
N LYS A 165 -4.68 19.80 20.03
CA LYS A 165 -4.17 19.84 21.40
C LYS A 165 -3.57 18.51 21.87
N VAL A 166 -3.35 17.53 20.99
CA VAL A 166 -2.68 16.26 21.35
C VAL A 166 -1.34 16.57 22.03
N ARG A 167 -1.17 16.07 23.25
CA ARG A 167 0.01 16.40 24.07
C ARG A 167 1.24 15.56 23.74
N PHE A 168 1.05 14.28 23.47
CA PHE A 168 2.14 13.33 23.33
C PHE A 168 1.95 12.43 22.11
N ILE A 169 2.95 12.44 21.22
CA ILE A 169 2.97 11.55 20.05
C ILE A 169 4.18 10.63 20.09
N GLY A 170 3.94 9.32 20.06
CA GLY A 170 4.99 8.31 20.01
C GLY A 170 5.26 7.78 18.60
N GLY A 171 6.52 7.51 18.26
CA GLY A 171 6.86 6.96 16.93
C GLY A 171 8.27 6.38 16.82
N ASP A 172 8.60 5.88 15.62
CA ASP A 172 9.86 5.24 15.26
C ASP A 172 10.91 6.19 14.65
N ARG A 173 10.65 7.51 14.66
CA ARG A 173 11.49 8.58 14.11
C ARG A 173 11.62 8.58 12.60
N ASP A 174 10.64 8.04 11.87
CA ASP A 174 10.53 8.25 10.43
C ASP A 174 10.49 9.77 10.13
N LYS A 175 11.35 10.25 9.24
CA LYS A 175 11.45 11.68 8.89
C LYS A 175 10.12 12.25 8.43
N ALA A 176 9.28 11.45 7.78
CA ALA A 176 7.99 11.87 7.28
C ALA A 176 6.97 12.15 8.40
N GLN A 177 7.14 11.56 9.60
CA GLN A 177 6.28 11.84 10.77
C GLN A 177 6.33 13.31 11.19
N LYS A 178 7.39 14.05 10.87
CA LYS A 178 7.43 15.51 11.09
C LYS A 178 6.23 16.23 10.48
N GLY A 179 5.72 15.73 9.35
CA GLY A 179 4.52 16.25 8.70
C GLY A 179 3.29 16.12 9.58
N PHE A 180 3.15 15.00 10.29
CA PHE A 180 2.02 14.75 11.18
C PHE A 180 1.99 15.70 12.38
N LEU A 181 3.17 16.11 12.86
CA LEU A 181 3.33 16.98 14.02
C LEU A 181 3.06 18.45 13.70
N LYS A 182 3.29 18.90 12.46
CA LYS A 182 3.19 20.30 12.05
C LYS A 182 1.87 21.00 12.43
N PRO A 183 0.70 20.37 12.25
CA PRO A 183 -0.58 21.02 12.58
C PRO A 183 -0.90 21.05 14.08
N LEU A 184 -0.08 20.44 14.94
CA LEU A 184 -0.39 20.25 16.36
C LEU A 184 0.32 21.29 17.23
N LYS A 185 -0.41 21.84 18.21
CA LYS A 185 0.11 22.91 19.08
C LYS A 185 0.66 22.34 20.38
N GLY A 186 1.93 22.61 20.65
CA GLY A 186 2.57 22.24 21.91
C GLY A 186 2.79 20.74 22.10
N VAL A 187 2.70 19.95 21.01
CA VAL A 187 2.91 18.50 21.07
C VAL A 187 4.35 18.16 21.45
N THR A 188 4.52 17.19 22.33
CA THR A 188 5.82 16.58 22.66
C THR A 188 5.95 15.25 21.92
N TYR A 189 6.95 15.16 21.06
CA TYR A 189 7.27 13.90 20.38
C TYR A 189 8.06 12.96 21.30
N LEU A 190 7.67 11.69 21.32
CA LEU A 190 8.24 10.62 22.12
C LEU A 190 8.94 9.61 21.19
N PRO A 191 10.26 9.73 21.01
CA PRO A 191 11.01 8.80 20.18
C PRO A 191 11.06 7.42 20.85
N CYS A 192 10.85 6.35 20.07
CA CYS A 192 11.08 5.00 20.54
C CYS A 192 12.56 4.78 20.87
N LYS A 193 12.88 4.41 22.12
CA LYS A 193 14.27 4.19 22.57
C LYS A 193 15.02 3.21 21.68
N LYS A 194 14.37 2.10 21.31
CA LYS A 194 14.97 1.06 20.46
C LYS A 194 15.39 1.62 19.10
N HIS A 195 14.50 2.33 18.41
CA HIS A 195 14.78 2.90 17.09
C HIS A 195 15.83 4.02 17.17
N LEU A 196 15.83 4.83 18.22
CA LEU A 196 16.86 5.84 18.43
C LEU A 196 18.25 5.20 18.61
N GLN A 197 18.36 4.15 19.42
CA GLN A 197 19.59 3.39 19.61
C GLN A 197 20.06 2.72 18.31
N GLU A 198 19.15 2.11 17.54
CA GLU A 198 19.47 1.51 16.24
C GLU A 198 20.00 2.55 15.24
N ASN A 199 19.38 3.73 15.18
CA ASN A 199 19.84 4.83 14.32
C ASN A 199 21.24 5.32 14.71
N MET A 200 21.52 5.47 16.00
CA MET A 200 22.85 5.82 16.49
C MET A 200 23.88 4.74 16.14
N LYS A 201 23.56 3.46 16.40
CA LYS A 201 24.43 2.33 16.05
C LYS A 201 24.72 2.27 14.56
N ALA A 202 23.71 2.48 13.71
CA ALA A 202 23.87 2.54 12.27
C ALA A 202 24.79 3.68 11.84
N LYS A 203 24.64 4.88 12.43
CA LYS A 203 25.54 6.01 12.15
C LYS A 203 26.97 5.72 12.59
N MET A 204 27.19 5.23 13.82
CA MET A 204 28.52 4.84 14.30
C MET A 204 29.15 3.75 13.43
N GLN A 205 28.35 2.80 12.92
CA GLN A 205 28.82 1.79 11.99
C GLN A 205 29.21 2.39 10.63
N SER A 206 28.45 3.36 10.12
CA SER A 206 28.78 4.05 8.86
C SER A 206 30.07 4.86 8.93
N LEU A 207 30.39 5.39 10.12
CA LEU A 207 31.64 6.10 10.42
C LEU A 207 32.78 5.16 10.81
N GLN A 208 32.55 3.83 10.79
CA GLN A 208 33.54 2.80 11.09
C GLN A 208 34.18 2.93 12.48
N LEU A 209 33.45 3.48 13.46
CA LEU A 209 33.96 3.62 14.83
C LEU A 209 34.30 2.26 15.46
N SER A 210 35.31 2.25 16.31
CA SER A 210 35.73 1.07 17.07
C SER A 210 34.66 0.62 18.07
N GLY A 211 34.78 -0.63 18.56
CA GLY A 211 33.86 -1.16 19.58
C GLY A 211 33.90 -0.38 20.89
N THR A 212 35.09 0.10 21.28
CA THR A 212 35.30 0.93 22.47
C THR A 212 34.61 2.28 22.33
N GLU A 213 34.82 3.00 21.22
CA GLU A 213 34.14 4.28 20.96
C GLU A 213 32.62 4.13 20.96
N LYS A 214 32.09 3.07 20.33
CA LYS A 214 30.65 2.78 20.31
C LYS A 214 30.08 2.60 21.71
N ASN A 215 30.78 1.85 22.56
CA ASN A 215 30.34 1.61 23.94
C ASN A 215 30.40 2.90 24.76
N THR A 216 31.50 3.65 24.66
CA THR A 216 31.67 4.95 25.33
C THR A 216 30.55 5.93 24.96
N ILE A 217 30.21 6.05 23.68
CA ILE A 217 29.10 6.90 23.23
C ILE A 217 27.77 6.44 23.85
N MET A 218 27.49 5.13 23.83
CA MET A 218 26.23 4.60 24.37
C MET A 218 26.12 4.82 25.88
N GLU A 219 27.21 4.66 26.63
CA GLU A 219 27.27 4.94 28.07
C GLU A 219 27.12 6.43 28.37
N HIS A 220 27.77 7.32 27.63
CA HIS A 220 27.59 8.76 27.82
C HIS A 220 26.14 9.20 27.56
N VAL A 221 25.45 8.58 26.60
CA VAL A 221 24.10 8.97 26.21
C VAL A 221 23.04 8.38 27.14
N PHE A 222 23.11 7.08 27.44
CA PHE A 222 22.08 6.35 28.18
C PHE A 222 22.47 5.98 29.62
N GLY A 223 23.69 6.31 30.02
CA GLY A 223 24.23 5.90 31.32
C GLY A 223 24.67 4.44 31.33
N ASN A 224 25.11 4.01 32.51
CA ASN A 224 25.43 2.64 32.83
C ASN A 224 24.90 2.32 34.23
N GLU A 225 23.84 1.50 34.30
CA GLU A 225 23.18 1.12 35.56
C GLU A 225 24.11 0.33 36.49
N LEU A 226 24.94 -0.56 35.95
CA LEU A 226 25.88 -1.37 36.73
C LEU A 226 26.97 -0.49 37.36
N ALA A 227 27.42 0.51 36.62
CA ALA A 227 28.41 1.48 37.10
C ALA A 227 27.79 2.68 37.83
N GLN A 228 26.46 2.71 37.99
CA GLN A 228 25.70 3.82 38.59
C GLN A 228 26.03 5.19 37.96
N ARG A 229 26.26 5.21 36.63
CA ARG A 229 26.54 6.44 35.87
C ARG A 229 25.28 6.90 35.16
N LYS A 230 24.88 8.15 35.41
CA LYS A 230 23.83 8.83 34.62
C LYS A 230 24.34 9.16 33.22
N GLY A 231 23.44 9.11 32.24
CA GLY A 231 23.73 9.60 30.88
C GLY A 231 23.10 10.94 30.59
N LEU A 232 23.37 11.48 29.40
CA LEU A 232 22.73 12.69 28.87
C LEU A 232 21.19 12.60 28.93
N VAL A 233 20.62 11.41 28.77
CA VAL A 233 19.15 11.20 28.82
C VAL A 233 18.55 11.39 30.21
N ASP A 234 19.38 11.43 31.25
CA ASP A 234 18.99 11.55 32.66
C ASP A 234 19.20 12.97 33.22
N CYS A 235 19.64 13.92 32.39
CA CYS A 235 19.72 15.33 32.77
C CYS A 235 18.33 15.88 33.07
N ASP A 236 18.18 16.59 34.19
CA ASP A 236 16.91 17.13 34.67
C ASP A 236 16.63 18.53 34.11
N SER A 237 17.67 19.25 33.66
CA SER A 237 17.55 20.59 33.06
C SER A 237 18.24 20.70 31.69
N ALA A 238 17.85 21.73 30.93
CA ALA A 238 18.49 22.02 29.65
C ALA A 238 19.95 22.44 29.83
N GLU A 239 20.24 23.23 30.88
CA GLU A 239 21.58 23.73 31.20
C GLU A 239 22.52 22.59 31.56
N GLU A 240 22.06 21.64 32.39
CA GLU A 240 22.82 20.42 32.72
C GLU A 240 23.11 19.61 31.46
N PHE A 241 22.11 19.44 30.58
CA PHE A 241 22.29 18.72 29.32
C PHE A 241 23.33 19.40 28.44
N GLU A 242 23.27 20.72 28.23
CA GLU A 242 24.21 21.43 27.36
C GLU A 242 25.64 21.39 27.92
N GLY A 243 25.80 21.53 29.23
CA GLY A 243 27.10 21.43 29.89
C GLY A 243 27.73 20.05 29.70
N MET A 244 26.97 18.99 29.99
CA MET A 244 27.43 17.62 29.79
C MET A 244 27.66 17.31 28.31
N MET A 245 26.80 17.81 27.41
CA MET A 245 26.95 17.62 25.96
C MET A 245 28.22 18.29 25.43
N ALA A 246 28.58 19.47 25.93
CA ALA A 246 29.84 20.14 25.56
C ALA A 246 31.05 19.29 25.94
N GLU A 247 31.06 18.75 27.16
CA GLU A 247 32.12 17.87 27.67
C GLU A 247 32.25 16.58 26.85
N VAL A 248 31.18 15.79 26.76
CA VAL A 248 31.25 14.46 26.12
C VAL A 248 31.43 14.56 24.61
N SER A 249 30.94 15.62 23.96
CA SER A 249 31.07 15.76 22.50
C SER A 249 32.51 15.99 22.05
N GLY A 250 33.37 16.56 22.90
CA GLY A 250 34.81 16.71 22.62
C GLY A 250 35.57 15.38 22.64
N MET A 251 34.97 14.33 23.22
CA MET A 251 35.55 12.98 23.26
C MET A 251 35.09 12.11 22.10
N TRP A 252 34.09 12.55 21.33
CA TRP A 252 33.51 11.77 20.24
C TRP A 252 34.14 12.16 18.91
N ASN A 253 34.05 11.25 17.94
CA ASN A 253 34.31 11.58 16.54
C ASN A 253 33.47 12.81 16.11
N GLU A 254 34.10 13.78 15.45
CA GLU A 254 33.47 15.07 15.10
C GLU A 254 32.21 14.94 14.23
N ASP A 255 32.22 14.01 13.25
CA ASP A 255 31.06 13.75 12.39
C ASP A 255 29.91 13.13 13.18
N PHE A 256 30.22 12.28 14.16
CA PHE A 256 29.20 11.71 15.04
C PHE A 256 28.65 12.77 16.00
N ALA A 257 29.50 13.60 16.59
CA ALA A 257 29.09 14.69 17.47
C ALA A 257 28.17 15.67 16.74
N SER A 258 28.51 16.04 15.50
CA SER A 258 27.67 16.89 14.64
C SER A 258 26.33 16.24 14.34
N TYR A 259 26.33 14.96 13.94
CA TYR A 259 25.10 14.19 13.73
C TYR A 259 24.23 14.12 14.99
N PHE A 260 24.83 13.89 16.16
CA PHE A 260 24.08 13.75 17.40
C PHE A 260 23.42 15.08 17.79
N LYS A 261 24.15 16.20 17.69
CA LYS A 261 23.61 17.55 17.95
C LYS A 261 22.44 17.86 17.03
N GLU A 262 22.57 17.57 15.73
CA GLU A 262 21.55 17.88 14.72
C GLU A 262 20.32 16.95 14.79
N TYR A 263 20.52 15.66 15.04
CA TYR A 263 19.48 14.64 14.86
C TYR A 263 19.05 13.90 16.13
N VAL A 264 19.72 14.04 17.28
CA VAL A 264 19.43 13.21 18.47
C VAL A 264 19.24 14.05 19.74
N ALA A 265 19.99 15.13 19.92
CA ALA A 265 20.00 15.90 21.16
C ALA A 265 18.60 16.40 21.56
N ASP A 266 17.83 16.95 20.62
CA ASP A 266 16.48 17.46 20.87
C ASP A 266 15.50 16.38 21.34
N ASP A 267 15.63 15.17 20.79
CA ASP A 267 14.81 14.02 21.17
C ASP A 267 15.07 13.59 22.62
N LEU A 268 16.32 13.69 23.07
CA LEU A 268 16.67 13.41 24.47
C LEU A 268 16.17 14.52 25.40
N LYS A 269 16.46 15.79 25.07
CA LYS A 269 16.08 16.96 25.88
C LYS A 269 14.57 17.11 26.07
N LYS A 270 13.79 16.77 25.04
CA LYS A 270 12.34 16.98 25.02
C LYS A 270 11.57 15.69 25.25
N GLY A 271 11.78 14.69 24.39
CA GLY A 271 10.97 13.48 24.33
C GLY A 271 11.36 12.39 25.34
N MET A 272 12.64 12.28 25.69
CA MET A 272 13.15 11.22 26.57
C MET A 272 13.59 11.72 27.95
N ALA A 273 13.50 13.03 28.21
CA ALA A 273 13.90 13.62 29.49
C ALA A 273 13.11 13.03 30.68
N PRO A 274 13.69 12.96 31.89
CA PRO A 274 13.02 12.42 33.07
C PRO A 274 11.65 13.07 33.34
N LYS A 275 11.56 14.40 33.20
CA LYS A 275 10.30 15.15 33.35
C LYS A 275 9.21 14.64 32.42
N THR A 276 9.55 14.33 31.18
CA THR A 276 8.62 13.86 30.15
C THR A 276 8.20 12.42 30.42
N ARG A 277 9.15 11.54 30.73
CA ARG A 277 8.88 10.13 31.12
C ARG A 277 7.92 10.04 32.30
N ARG A 278 8.16 10.85 33.34
CA ARG A 278 7.29 10.94 34.52
C ARG A 278 5.92 11.53 34.18
N ALA A 279 5.87 12.57 33.36
CA ALA A 279 4.63 13.20 32.93
C ALA A 279 3.70 12.24 32.16
N ILE A 280 4.23 11.23 31.47
CA ILE A 280 3.44 10.20 30.77
C ILE A 280 3.27 8.89 31.57
N GLY A 281 3.67 8.88 32.84
CA GLY A 281 3.51 7.72 33.73
C GLY A 281 4.47 6.56 33.48
N LEU A 282 5.56 6.77 32.72
CA LEU A 282 6.62 5.77 32.55
C LEU A 282 7.63 5.77 33.70
N LYS A 283 7.53 6.70 34.66
CA LYS A 283 8.53 6.87 35.72
C LYS A 283 9.92 7.10 35.10
N ASP A 284 10.89 6.23 35.34
CA ASP A 284 12.22 6.30 34.76
C ASP A 284 12.37 5.38 33.52
N ASP A 285 11.32 4.65 33.13
CA ASP A 285 11.30 3.85 31.89
C ASP A 285 11.14 4.71 30.63
N PHE A 286 11.47 4.11 29.49
CA PHE A 286 11.42 4.74 28.18
C PHE A 286 10.22 4.33 27.35
N PHE A 287 9.84 5.21 26.41
CA PHE A 287 8.81 4.91 25.44
C PHE A 287 9.30 3.87 24.42
N TYR A 288 8.45 2.88 24.13
CA TYR A 288 8.65 1.88 23.08
C TYR A 288 7.40 1.77 22.22
N ASN A 289 7.58 1.68 20.90
CA ASN A 289 6.47 1.63 19.95
C ASN A 289 5.79 0.24 19.83
N ASN A 290 5.93 -0.62 20.85
CA ASN A 290 5.50 -2.01 20.82
C ASN A 290 3.98 -2.15 20.61
N ALA A 291 3.18 -1.21 21.12
CA ALA A 291 1.74 -1.22 20.95
C ALA A 291 1.34 -1.04 19.48
N ALA A 292 1.94 -0.06 18.80
CA ALA A 292 1.69 0.18 17.38
C ALA A 292 2.25 -0.95 16.51
N GLU A 293 3.45 -1.47 16.80
CA GLU A 293 4.02 -2.63 16.12
C GLU A 293 3.13 -3.88 16.25
N CYS A 294 2.61 -4.13 17.45
CA CYS A 294 1.68 -5.24 17.71
C CYS A 294 0.35 -5.05 16.98
N HIS A 295 -0.20 -3.84 16.96
CA HIS A 295 -1.40 -3.51 16.20
C HIS A 295 -1.19 -3.76 14.69
N ASN A 296 -0.08 -3.27 14.14
CA ASN A 296 0.28 -3.45 12.74
C ASN A 296 0.53 -4.91 12.37
N PHE A 297 1.05 -5.71 13.29
CA PHE A 297 1.17 -7.16 13.13
C PHE A 297 -0.21 -7.83 13.10
N ARG A 298 -1.10 -7.52 14.06
CA ARG A 298 -2.48 -8.04 14.08
C ARG A 298 -3.24 -7.67 12.81
N TYR A 299 -3.07 -6.45 12.33
CA TYR A 299 -3.68 -6.00 11.08
C TYR A 299 -3.26 -6.85 9.88
N LYS A 300 -1.97 -7.14 9.74
CA LYS A 300 -1.48 -8.04 8.68
C LYS A 300 -2.00 -9.46 8.80
N ILE A 301 -2.16 -9.97 10.03
CA ILE A 301 -2.78 -11.27 10.24
C ILE A 301 -4.22 -11.25 9.75
N LYS A 302 -5.01 -10.26 10.16
CA LYS A 302 -6.42 -10.14 9.77
C LYS A 302 -6.58 -10.08 8.25
N VAL A 303 -5.78 -9.25 7.57
CA VAL A 303 -5.76 -9.19 6.10
C VAL A 303 -5.47 -10.57 5.49
N LYS A 304 -4.51 -11.33 6.04
CA LYS A 304 -4.20 -12.68 5.54
C LYS A 304 -5.32 -13.68 5.81
N GLU A 305 -5.97 -13.62 6.96
CA GLU A 305 -7.12 -14.47 7.31
C GLU A 305 -8.31 -14.20 6.38
N ASP A 306 -8.64 -12.93 6.16
CA ASP A 306 -9.71 -12.51 5.26
C ASP A 306 -9.43 -12.96 3.82
N GLN A 307 -8.19 -12.81 3.37
CA GLN A 307 -7.75 -13.32 2.07
C GLN A 307 -7.82 -14.85 1.99
N ALA A 308 -7.52 -15.57 3.08
CA ALA A 308 -7.58 -17.03 3.12
C ALA A 308 -9.03 -17.55 3.11
N ALA A 309 -9.93 -16.91 3.86
CA ALA A 309 -11.36 -17.24 3.86
C ALA A 309 -11.96 -17.09 2.45
N ASN A 310 -11.57 -16.01 1.76
CA ASN A 310 -11.99 -15.71 0.40
C ASN A 310 -11.16 -16.42 -0.68
N ALA A 311 -10.11 -17.15 -0.29
CA ALA A 311 -9.24 -17.85 -1.24
C ALA A 311 -10.00 -18.95 -1.99
N THR A 312 -9.65 -19.10 -3.25
CA THR A 312 -10.10 -20.19 -4.11
C THR A 312 -8.93 -21.14 -4.33
N ALA A 313 -9.14 -22.43 -4.04
CA ALA A 313 -8.14 -23.47 -4.29
C ALA A 313 -7.65 -23.43 -5.74
N GLY A 314 -6.32 -23.48 -5.93
CA GLY A 314 -5.67 -23.46 -7.24
C GLY A 314 -5.44 -22.06 -7.86
N VAL A 315 -5.88 -20.98 -7.21
CA VAL A 315 -5.64 -19.60 -7.70
C VAL A 315 -4.44 -18.98 -6.96
N PRO A 316 -3.47 -18.36 -7.67
CA PRO A 316 -2.37 -17.65 -7.03
C PRO A 316 -2.88 -16.55 -6.11
N LYS A 317 -2.27 -16.41 -4.94
CA LYS A 317 -2.59 -15.35 -3.97
C LYS A 317 -2.35 -13.98 -4.63
N LYS A 318 -3.42 -13.21 -4.82
CA LYS A 318 -3.35 -11.81 -5.26
C LYS A 318 -2.84 -10.93 -4.11
N LEU A 319 -2.27 -9.78 -4.47
CA LEU A 319 -1.96 -8.73 -3.48
C LEU A 319 -3.27 -8.18 -2.92
N CYS A 320 -3.24 -7.71 -1.67
CA CYS A 320 -4.40 -7.08 -1.06
C CYS A 320 -4.73 -5.78 -1.77
N THR A 321 -6.01 -5.60 -2.07
CA THR A 321 -6.56 -4.37 -2.64
C THR A 321 -6.86 -3.33 -1.55
N TRP A 322 -7.05 -2.06 -1.94
CA TRP A 322 -7.45 -1.00 -1.00
C TRP A 322 -8.76 -1.33 -0.26
N VAL A 323 -9.78 -1.79 -0.97
CA VAL A 323 -11.10 -2.11 -0.38
C VAL A 323 -10.98 -3.25 0.63
N GLU A 324 -10.25 -4.31 0.30
CA GLU A 324 -9.98 -5.42 1.23
C GLU A 324 -9.26 -4.93 2.48
N ALA A 325 -8.21 -4.13 2.29
CA ALA A 325 -7.37 -3.63 3.37
C ALA A 325 -8.11 -2.68 4.33
N ILE A 326 -8.91 -1.76 3.79
CA ILE A 326 -9.77 -0.86 4.57
C ILE A 326 -10.84 -1.66 5.30
N SER A 327 -11.47 -2.63 4.64
CA SER A 327 -12.48 -3.50 5.26
C SER A 327 -11.89 -4.32 6.41
N SER A 328 -10.68 -4.86 6.25
CA SER A 328 -9.97 -5.56 7.33
C SER A 328 -9.64 -4.62 8.48
N TYR A 329 -9.30 -3.36 8.20
CA TYR A 329 -9.01 -2.36 9.25
C TYR A 329 -10.28 -2.01 10.04
N LYS A 330 -11.38 -1.73 9.34
CA LYS A 330 -12.71 -1.51 9.92
C LYS A 330 -13.12 -2.66 10.85
N ARG A 331 -12.96 -3.91 10.42
CA ARG A 331 -13.23 -5.10 11.26
C ARG A 331 -12.41 -5.13 12.55
N ILE A 332 -11.15 -4.68 12.54
CA ILE A 332 -10.32 -4.65 13.76
C ILE A 332 -10.81 -3.58 14.73
N VAL A 333 -11.23 -2.44 14.20
CA VAL A 333 -11.82 -1.36 15.00
C VAL A 333 -13.15 -1.82 15.63
N GLU A 334 -14.01 -2.47 14.85
CA GLU A 334 -15.27 -3.06 15.32
C GLU A 334 -15.05 -4.19 16.34
N GLU A 335 -14.08 -5.09 16.12
CA GLU A 335 -13.73 -6.14 17.09
C GLU A 335 -13.23 -5.54 18.41
N CYS A 336 -12.43 -4.47 18.34
CA CYS A 336 -11.97 -3.75 19.52
C CYS A 336 -13.14 -3.09 20.25
N ARG A 337 -14.08 -2.49 19.52
CA ARG A 337 -15.31 -1.91 20.05
C ARG A 337 -16.16 -2.94 20.78
N ASN A 338 -16.35 -4.12 20.20
CA ASN A 338 -17.07 -5.22 20.85
C ASN A 338 -16.36 -5.67 22.14
N ASN A 339 -15.03 -5.66 22.18
CA ASN A 339 -14.28 -5.98 23.40
C ASN A 339 -14.41 -4.91 24.49
N ILE A 340 -14.63 -3.64 24.13
CA ILE A 340 -14.98 -2.59 25.11
C ILE A 340 -16.35 -2.88 25.72
N GLN A 341 -17.35 -3.22 24.90
CA GLN A 341 -18.70 -3.55 25.39
C GLN A 341 -18.67 -4.76 26.34
N ARG A 342 -17.90 -5.79 25.99
CA ARG A 342 -17.71 -6.98 26.84
C ARG A 342 -17.08 -6.64 28.21
N ALA A 343 -16.30 -5.57 28.31
CA ALA A 343 -15.68 -5.17 29.58
C ALA A 343 -16.71 -4.77 30.64
N PHE A 344 -17.88 -4.23 30.26
CA PHE A 344 -18.97 -3.88 31.18
C PHE A 344 -19.64 -5.09 31.83
N ILE A 345 -19.43 -6.28 31.27
CA ILE A 345 -19.94 -7.54 31.77
C ILE A 345 -18.81 -8.49 32.21
N ALA A 346 -17.63 -7.93 32.50
CA ALA A 346 -16.44 -8.67 32.91
C ALA A 346 -15.96 -9.75 31.90
N GLN A 347 -16.31 -9.61 30.63
CA GLN A 347 -15.91 -10.54 29.57
C GLN A 347 -14.84 -9.97 28.62
N GLY A 348 -14.17 -10.88 27.90
CA GLY A 348 -13.22 -10.51 26.86
C GLY A 348 -11.85 -10.06 27.39
N PRO A 349 -11.04 -9.42 26.54
CA PRO A 349 -9.64 -9.11 26.88
C PRO A 349 -9.46 -7.85 27.74
N PHE A 350 -10.54 -7.09 27.95
CA PHE A 350 -10.52 -5.82 28.67
C PHE A 350 -11.33 -5.93 29.97
N ARG A 351 -11.03 -5.04 30.92
CA ARG A 351 -11.80 -4.81 32.15
C ARG A 351 -11.98 -3.32 32.32
N LEU A 352 -13.01 -2.91 33.04
CA LEU A 352 -13.13 -1.53 33.49
C LEU A 352 -11.96 -1.17 34.41
N ALA A 353 -11.46 0.05 34.30
CA ALA A 353 -10.49 0.58 35.24
C ALA A 353 -11.10 0.66 36.65
N PRO A 354 -10.28 0.64 37.72
CA PRO A 354 -10.80 0.59 39.10
C PRO A 354 -11.82 1.69 39.43
N GLU A 355 -11.62 2.89 38.89
CA GLU A 355 -12.51 4.05 39.04
C GLU A 355 -13.91 3.82 38.44
N TRP A 356 -14.02 2.99 37.40
CA TRP A 356 -15.26 2.69 36.68
C TRP A 356 -15.85 1.32 37.02
N LYS A 357 -15.27 0.60 37.99
CA LYS A 357 -15.70 -0.77 38.33
C LYS A 357 -17.17 -0.85 38.76
N HIS A 358 -17.73 0.23 39.30
CA HIS A 358 -19.14 0.33 39.67
C HIS A 358 -20.10 0.22 38.47
N LEU A 359 -19.61 0.43 37.24
CA LEU A 359 -20.37 0.21 36.01
C LEU A 359 -20.33 -1.25 35.54
N GLU A 360 -19.59 -2.14 36.20
CA GLU A 360 -19.61 -3.57 35.88
C GLU A 360 -20.94 -4.21 36.33
N ILE A 361 -21.63 -4.92 35.43
CA ILE A 361 -22.88 -5.63 35.73
C ILE A 361 -22.84 -7.06 35.21
N SER A 362 -23.65 -7.93 35.81
CA SER A 362 -23.69 -9.34 35.41
C SER A 362 -24.26 -9.54 34.00
N ASP A 363 -23.84 -10.62 33.34
CA ASP A 363 -24.41 -11.06 32.05
C ASP A 363 -25.94 -11.18 32.10
N ALA A 364 -26.47 -11.73 33.21
CA ALA A 364 -27.91 -11.92 33.41
C ALA A 364 -28.65 -10.58 33.43
N GLU A 365 -28.10 -9.58 34.13
CA GLU A 365 -28.68 -8.24 34.15
C GLU A 365 -28.54 -7.53 32.79
N TRP A 366 -27.41 -7.72 32.12
CA TRP A 366 -27.15 -7.13 30.80
C TRP A 366 -28.14 -7.61 29.73
N VAL A 367 -28.45 -8.91 29.73
CA VAL A 367 -29.40 -9.52 28.78
C VAL A 367 -30.81 -8.93 28.92
N LEU A 368 -31.22 -8.56 30.13
CA LEU A 368 -32.53 -7.96 30.41
C LEU A 368 -32.65 -6.50 29.94
N LYS A 369 -31.53 -5.80 29.72
CA LYS A 369 -31.55 -4.41 29.24
C LYS A 369 -31.83 -4.35 27.74
N THR A 370 -32.68 -3.41 27.33
CA THR A 370 -32.88 -3.03 25.92
C THR A 370 -31.60 -2.43 25.33
N PRO A 371 -31.43 -2.42 23.99
CA PRO A 371 -30.30 -1.75 23.34
C PRO A 371 -30.13 -0.28 23.76
N GLU A 372 -31.23 0.45 23.97
CA GLU A 372 -31.24 1.85 24.43
C GLU A 372 -30.73 1.96 25.87
N GLN A 373 -31.19 1.09 26.77
CA GLN A 373 -30.72 1.06 28.15
C GLN A 373 -29.24 0.71 28.23
N ARG A 374 -28.77 -0.28 27.45
CA ARG A 374 -27.35 -0.64 27.33
C ARG A 374 -26.52 0.55 26.84
N ARG A 375 -27.00 1.28 25.82
CA ARG A 375 -26.33 2.49 25.32
C ARG A 375 -26.24 3.57 26.40
N ARG A 376 -27.36 3.94 27.03
CA ARG A 376 -27.35 4.95 28.12
C ARG A 376 -26.41 4.56 29.24
N TYR A 377 -26.41 3.28 29.61
CA TYR A 377 -25.54 2.74 30.64
C TYR A 377 -24.05 2.88 30.30
N MET A 378 -23.65 2.51 29.08
CA MET A 378 -22.25 2.68 28.63
C MET A 378 -21.87 4.15 28.40
N SER A 379 -22.86 5.00 28.09
CA SER A 379 -22.64 6.38 27.69
C SER A 379 -22.02 7.25 28.77
N GLU A 380 -21.76 6.78 29.98
CA GLU A 380 -21.01 7.56 30.96
C GLU A 380 -19.54 7.73 30.54
N ILE A 381 -18.93 6.64 30.06
CA ILE A 381 -17.48 6.55 29.80
C ILE A 381 -17.11 6.14 28.37
N ASP A 382 -18.11 5.82 27.55
CA ASP A 382 -17.95 5.38 26.16
C ASP A 382 -18.50 6.40 25.18
N ALA A 383 -17.62 7.03 24.39
CA ALA A 383 -18.00 8.08 23.44
C ALA A 383 -18.91 7.55 22.31
N PHE A 384 -18.73 6.29 21.91
CA PHE A 384 -19.57 5.65 20.90
C PHE A 384 -21.03 5.55 21.36
N ALA A 385 -21.26 5.15 22.61
CA ALA A 385 -22.58 5.10 23.20
C ALA A 385 -23.19 6.50 23.38
N LYS A 386 -22.38 7.52 23.72
CA LYS A 386 -22.83 8.94 23.79
C LYS A 386 -23.34 9.45 22.43
N GLN A 387 -22.56 9.27 21.36
CA GLN A 387 -22.90 9.77 20.02
C GLN A 387 -24.22 9.17 19.50
N ASN A 388 -24.44 7.88 19.75
CA ASN A 388 -25.65 7.18 19.34
C ASN A 388 -26.85 7.40 20.28
N ALA A 389 -26.68 7.96 21.48
CA ALA A 389 -27.78 8.31 22.36
C ALA A 389 -28.41 9.67 21.98
N ALA A 390 -27.58 10.63 21.54
CA ALA A 390 -28.03 11.97 21.12
C ALA A 390 -28.96 11.93 19.90
N ALA A 391 -28.74 11.00 18.95
CA ALA A 391 -29.59 10.83 17.77
C ALA A 391 -31.03 10.33 18.07
N PHE A 392 -31.33 9.96 19.31
CA PHE A 392 -32.60 9.33 19.72
C PHE A 392 -33.33 10.07 20.84
N THR A 393 -33.04 11.35 21.05
CA THR A 393 -33.77 12.14 22.06
C THR A 393 -35.14 12.49 21.46
N PRO A 394 -36.28 12.09 22.08
CA PRO A 394 -37.59 12.55 21.62
C PRO A 394 -37.70 14.07 21.82
N PRO A 395 -38.45 14.81 20.97
CA PRO A 395 -38.72 16.21 21.24
C PRO A 395 -39.47 16.30 22.57
N SER A 396 -38.82 16.87 23.58
CA SER A 396 -39.47 17.19 24.84
C SER A 396 -40.52 18.27 24.59
N LEU A 397 -41.77 17.96 24.93
CA LEU A 397 -42.88 18.90 25.09
C LEU A 397 -42.44 20.07 25.98
N GLY A 398 -42.11 21.19 25.35
CA GLY A 398 -41.93 22.48 25.97
C GLY A 398 -43.06 23.39 25.52
N VAL A 399 -44.14 23.42 26.29
CA VAL A 399 -45.16 24.46 26.22
C VAL A 399 -44.50 25.77 26.67
N SER A 400 -44.43 26.76 25.77
CA SER A 400 -44.67 28.14 26.15
C SER A 400 -45.20 28.90 24.95
N ALA A 401 -46.38 29.45 25.14
CA ALA A 401 -47.16 30.19 24.19
C ALA A 401 -46.50 31.53 23.85
N ASN A 402 -46.62 31.93 22.58
CA ASN A 402 -47.11 33.26 22.23
C ASN A 402 -47.66 33.21 20.81
N CYS A 403 -48.99 33.29 20.74
CA CYS A 403 -49.79 33.39 19.53
C CYS A 403 -50.13 34.85 19.29
N VAL A 404 -49.90 35.38 18.09
CA VAL A 404 -50.68 36.43 17.41
C VAL A 404 -50.55 36.16 15.90
N ALA A 405 -51.53 35.48 15.30
CA ALA A 405 -52.52 36.02 14.34
C ALA A 405 -51.91 36.29 12.94
N CYS A 406 -51.97 35.31 12.03
CA CYS A 406 -52.94 35.18 10.92
C CYS A 406 -52.88 36.30 9.89
N ASP A 407 -52.52 35.96 8.65
CA ASP A 407 -53.41 36.14 7.50
C ASP A 407 -52.95 35.28 6.32
N ASP A 408 -53.96 34.66 5.73
CA ASP A 408 -54.00 33.76 4.59
C ASP A 408 -54.52 34.59 3.41
N GLU A 409 -53.81 34.64 2.28
CA GLU A 409 -54.48 34.81 0.99
C GLU A 409 -53.64 34.36 -0.20
N SER A 410 -54.23 33.43 -0.93
CA SER A 410 -53.88 32.95 -2.26
C SER A 410 -53.89 34.06 -3.33
N THR A 411 -53.05 33.97 -4.37
CA THR A 411 -53.50 34.02 -5.80
C THR A 411 -52.37 33.81 -6.84
N LYS A 412 -52.54 32.76 -7.65
CA LYS A 412 -52.49 32.70 -9.14
C LYS A 412 -51.30 33.28 -9.94
N GLN A 413 -50.47 32.36 -10.44
CA GLN A 413 -50.31 31.94 -11.85
C GLN A 413 -51.11 32.72 -12.94
N ASP A 414 -50.43 33.32 -13.93
CA ASP A 414 -50.49 32.96 -15.37
C ASP A 414 -49.76 33.97 -16.30
N ASP A 415 -49.00 33.39 -17.23
CA ASP A 415 -48.68 33.73 -18.63
C ASP A 415 -48.40 35.17 -19.13
N VAL A 416 -47.23 35.35 -19.77
CA VAL A 416 -47.10 36.10 -21.04
C VAL A 416 -46.10 35.41 -21.97
N ILE A 417 -46.62 34.89 -23.08
CA ILE A 417 -45.92 34.38 -24.25
C ILE A 417 -45.64 35.56 -25.20
N LEU A 418 -44.42 35.68 -25.70
CA LEU A 418 -44.11 36.55 -26.84
C LEU A 418 -43.83 35.68 -28.08
N VAL A 419 -44.72 35.82 -29.06
CA VAL A 419 -44.63 35.26 -30.41
C VAL A 419 -44.00 36.32 -31.32
N GLU A 420 -42.97 35.96 -32.07
CA GLU A 420 -42.73 36.56 -33.38
C GLU A 420 -42.59 35.43 -34.41
N GLU A 421 -43.48 35.48 -35.40
CA GLU A 421 -43.53 34.60 -36.56
C GLU A 421 -42.52 35.05 -37.63
N SER A 422 -41.92 34.09 -38.33
CA SER A 422 -41.60 34.26 -39.74
C SER A 422 -41.73 32.92 -40.47
N HIS A 423 -42.58 32.94 -41.49
CA HIS A 423 -43.08 31.80 -42.25
C HIS A 423 -42.06 31.13 -43.19
N GLY A 424 -42.23 29.82 -43.37
CA GLY A 424 -42.22 29.16 -44.69
C GLY A 424 -40.99 28.30 -45.04
N VAL A 425 -41.14 26.97 -45.00
CA VAL A 425 -41.30 26.01 -46.13
C VAL A 425 -41.35 24.58 -45.54
N PRO A 426 -42.30 23.69 -45.94
CA PRO A 426 -42.40 22.35 -45.39
C PRO A 426 -41.38 21.40 -46.06
N GLY A 427 -40.45 20.86 -45.28
CA GLY A 427 -39.43 19.93 -45.76
C GLY A 427 -39.12 18.84 -44.73
N ASN A 428 -39.63 17.64 -45.00
CA ASN A 428 -39.21 16.32 -44.51
C ASN A 428 -38.91 16.12 -43.01
N ASP A 429 -39.88 15.47 -42.37
CA ASP A 429 -39.91 14.99 -40.99
C ASP A 429 -39.00 13.73 -40.78
N LEU A 430 -37.70 13.85 -41.10
CA LEU A 430 -36.73 12.74 -40.96
C LEU A 430 -35.36 13.13 -40.34
N ASP A 431 -35.19 14.35 -39.79
CA ASP A 431 -33.90 14.83 -39.27
C ASP A 431 -33.83 15.02 -37.73
N LEU A 432 -34.91 14.73 -37.00
CA LEU A 432 -34.99 15.00 -35.54
C LEU A 432 -34.48 13.87 -34.62
N VAL A 433 -33.98 12.75 -35.16
CA VAL A 433 -33.66 11.56 -34.35
C VAL A 433 -32.23 11.58 -33.77
N ASN A 434 -31.32 12.47 -34.22
CA ASN A 434 -29.90 12.39 -33.85
C ASN A 434 -29.23 13.71 -33.46
N SER A 435 -29.89 14.66 -32.81
CA SER A 435 -29.17 15.84 -32.29
C SER A 435 -28.33 15.48 -31.06
N PHE A 436 -27.09 15.97 -30.98
CA PHE A 436 -26.27 15.85 -29.76
C PHE A 436 -26.99 16.54 -28.60
N CYS A 437 -27.35 15.78 -27.56
CA CYS A 437 -27.96 16.32 -26.35
C CYS A 437 -27.00 17.21 -25.54
N GLY A 438 -27.54 17.93 -24.56
CA GLY A 438 -26.74 18.68 -23.59
C GLY A 438 -25.77 17.76 -22.85
N PHE A 439 -24.57 18.24 -22.48
CA PHE A 439 -23.58 17.41 -21.76
C PHE A 439 -24.14 16.80 -20.48
N GLU A 440 -25.01 17.52 -19.76
CA GLU A 440 -25.63 17.05 -18.52
C GLU A 440 -26.52 15.81 -18.75
N GLU A 441 -27.09 15.65 -19.94
CA GLU A 441 -27.93 14.50 -20.32
C GLU A 441 -27.10 13.26 -20.71
N SER A 442 -25.80 13.43 -20.99
CA SER A 442 -24.92 12.32 -21.40
C SER A 442 -24.58 11.34 -20.29
N GLY A 443 -24.79 11.72 -19.02
CA GLY A 443 -24.36 10.94 -17.84
C GLY A 443 -22.84 10.77 -17.68
N LEU A 444 -22.03 11.46 -18.50
CA LEU A 444 -20.57 11.39 -18.42
C LEU A 444 -20.00 12.26 -17.27
N PRO A 445 -18.91 11.82 -16.61
CA PRO A 445 -18.21 12.63 -15.65
C PRO A 445 -17.70 13.97 -16.23
N THR A 446 -17.72 15.03 -15.43
CA THR A 446 -17.33 16.41 -15.82
C THR A 446 -15.95 16.52 -16.50
N HIS A 447 -14.98 15.68 -16.13
CA HIS A 447 -13.65 15.67 -16.75
C HIS A 447 -13.65 15.22 -18.23
N LEU A 448 -14.77 14.66 -18.73
CA LEU A 448 -14.99 14.31 -20.14
C LEU A 448 -15.74 15.38 -20.93
N LYS A 449 -16.11 16.51 -20.32
CA LYS A 449 -16.79 17.62 -21.01
C LYS A 449 -16.02 18.10 -22.24
N GLY A 450 -14.69 18.18 -22.15
CA GLY A 450 -13.84 18.49 -23.31
C GLY A 450 -13.91 17.44 -24.42
N SER A 451 -13.95 16.15 -24.08
CA SER A 451 -14.12 15.07 -25.05
C SER A 451 -15.49 15.12 -25.74
N TRP A 452 -16.55 15.47 -25.00
CA TRP A 452 -17.90 15.65 -25.52
C TRP A 452 -17.98 16.81 -26.51
N CYS A 453 -17.48 17.99 -26.12
CA CYS A 453 -17.45 19.17 -26.99
C CYS A 453 -16.64 18.91 -28.27
N ASN A 454 -15.52 18.19 -28.16
CA ASN A 454 -14.70 17.83 -29.31
C ASN A 454 -15.39 16.79 -30.21
N ALA A 455 -16.15 15.84 -29.64
CA ALA A 455 -16.92 14.89 -30.42
C ALA A 455 -18.00 15.59 -31.26
N LYS A 456 -18.71 16.55 -30.65
CA LYS A 456 -19.69 17.39 -31.37
C LYS A 456 -19.05 18.12 -32.54
N LYS A 457 -17.91 18.79 -32.32
CA LYS A 457 -17.15 19.45 -33.40
C LYS A 457 -16.72 18.49 -34.51
N ILE A 458 -16.27 17.27 -34.18
CA ILE A 458 -15.89 16.26 -35.18
C ILE A 458 -17.11 15.90 -36.05
N VAL A 459 -18.28 15.75 -35.43
CA VAL A 459 -19.53 15.45 -36.14
C VAL A 459 -19.99 16.62 -37.00
N ASP A 460 -19.97 17.84 -36.46
CA ASP A 460 -20.34 19.06 -37.19
C ASP A 460 -19.46 19.28 -38.43
N LEU A 461 -18.18 18.86 -38.38
CA LEU A 461 -17.24 18.92 -39.49
C LEU A 461 -17.36 17.75 -40.49
N GLY A 462 -18.30 16.83 -40.31
CA GLY A 462 -18.38 15.60 -41.12
C GLY A 462 -17.14 14.71 -40.98
N GLY A 463 -16.45 14.80 -39.84
CA GLY A 463 -15.12 14.23 -39.61
C GLY A 463 -15.08 12.73 -39.35
N VAL A 464 -16.17 11.99 -39.60
CA VAL A 464 -16.26 10.54 -39.46
C VAL A 464 -16.46 9.93 -40.85
N GLY A 465 -15.56 9.05 -41.28
CA GLY A 465 -15.59 8.41 -42.58
C GLY A 465 -15.46 6.88 -42.50
N ASN A 466 -15.77 6.23 -43.61
CA ASN A 466 -15.56 4.79 -43.76
C ASN A 466 -14.07 4.47 -43.82
N PHE A 467 -13.67 3.36 -43.18
CA PHE A 467 -12.31 2.87 -43.30
C PHE A 467 -12.16 2.05 -44.60
N PRO A 468 -11.09 2.24 -45.40
CA PRO A 468 -10.88 1.48 -46.63
C PRO A 468 -10.81 -0.02 -46.35
N SER A 469 -11.63 -0.81 -47.06
CA SER A 469 -11.61 -2.28 -47.05
C SER A 469 -11.98 -2.95 -45.71
N ASN A 470 -12.55 -2.23 -44.75
CA ASN A 470 -13.04 -2.82 -43.50
C ASN A 470 -14.26 -2.07 -42.93
N GLU A 471 -15.44 -2.68 -43.05
CA GLU A 471 -16.70 -2.11 -42.58
C GLU A 471 -16.83 -2.04 -41.06
N GLU A 472 -16.02 -2.82 -40.32
CA GLU A 472 -15.95 -2.82 -38.85
C GLU A 472 -15.08 -1.68 -38.31
N LYS A 473 -14.58 -0.79 -39.18
CA LYS A 473 -13.73 0.34 -38.80
C LYS A 473 -14.25 1.64 -39.38
N ARG A 474 -13.97 2.72 -38.65
CA ARG A 474 -14.22 4.10 -39.05
C ARG A 474 -12.94 4.91 -38.91
N THR A 475 -12.74 5.82 -39.85
CA THR A 475 -11.67 6.81 -39.83
C THR A 475 -12.23 8.10 -39.25
N VAL A 476 -11.54 8.71 -38.30
CA VAL A 476 -12.01 9.92 -37.62
C VAL A 476 -10.91 10.96 -37.62
N ILE A 477 -11.25 12.20 -37.97
CA ILE A 477 -10.28 13.31 -37.94
C ILE A 477 -9.83 13.60 -36.50
N SER A 478 -8.56 13.97 -36.32
CA SER A 478 -8.07 14.53 -35.06
C SER A 478 -8.19 16.05 -35.08
N LEU A 479 -8.73 16.64 -34.02
CA LEU A 479 -8.78 18.11 -33.85
C LEU A 479 -7.45 18.70 -33.35
N THR A 480 -6.52 17.87 -32.91
CA THR A 480 -5.27 18.31 -32.25
C THR A 480 -4.02 17.94 -33.03
N GLN A 481 -4.11 17.00 -33.97
CA GLN A 481 -2.99 16.50 -34.75
C GLN A 481 -3.41 16.39 -36.21
N GLY A 482 -2.49 16.60 -37.15
CA GLY A 482 -2.74 16.43 -38.59
C GLY A 482 -2.84 14.95 -39.02
N ILE A 483 -3.42 14.10 -38.18
CA ILE A 483 -3.58 12.66 -38.41
C ILE A 483 -5.05 12.26 -38.24
N CYS A 484 -5.44 11.13 -38.83
CA CYS A 484 -6.74 10.50 -38.56
C CYS A 484 -6.55 9.34 -37.59
N HIS A 485 -7.51 9.19 -36.68
CA HIS A 485 -7.60 8.03 -35.80
C HIS A 485 -8.50 6.95 -36.40
N THR A 486 -8.23 5.70 -36.07
CA THR A 486 -9.06 4.55 -36.44
C THR A 486 -9.87 4.09 -35.23
N VAL A 487 -11.18 4.06 -35.37
CA VAL A 487 -12.10 3.49 -34.38
C VAL A 487 -12.64 2.16 -34.88
N THR A 488 -12.40 1.11 -34.10
CA THR A 488 -12.96 -0.22 -34.35
C THR A 488 -14.35 -0.30 -33.73
N CYS A 489 -15.33 -0.58 -34.56
CA CYS A 489 -16.73 -0.83 -34.21
C CYS A 489 -16.85 -2.34 -34.06
N GLY A 490 -16.90 -2.87 -32.83
CA GLY A 490 -16.95 -4.32 -32.63
C GLY A 490 -18.08 -4.95 -33.44
N GLY A 491 -17.78 -5.96 -34.26
CA GLY A 491 -18.78 -6.74 -34.99
C GLY A 491 -19.75 -7.48 -34.05
N ARG A 492 -20.58 -8.39 -34.60
CA ARG A 492 -21.70 -9.10 -33.91
C ARG A 492 -21.40 -9.70 -32.52
N GLU A 493 -20.13 -9.81 -32.13
CA GLU A 493 -19.66 -10.14 -30.78
C GLU A 493 -19.40 -8.90 -29.89
N ARG A 494 -20.45 -8.21 -29.41
CA ARG A 494 -20.52 -7.32 -28.20
C ARG A 494 -19.21 -6.70 -27.63
N LYS A 495 -18.27 -6.19 -28.44
CA LYS A 495 -17.08 -5.47 -27.96
C LYS A 495 -17.35 -3.97 -28.05
N PRO A 496 -17.11 -3.20 -26.96
CA PRO A 496 -17.30 -1.75 -26.99
C PRO A 496 -16.32 -1.10 -27.98
N LEU A 497 -16.72 0.04 -28.55
CA LEU A 497 -15.92 0.82 -29.50
C LEU A 497 -14.52 1.11 -28.95
N SER A 498 -13.50 0.95 -29.80
CA SER A 498 -12.12 1.20 -29.42
C SER A 498 -11.37 2.07 -30.43
N CYS A 499 -10.75 3.14 -29.95
CA CYS A 499 -9.81 3.94 -30.74
C CYS A 499 -8.43 3.27 -30.79
N ASP A 500 -7.62 3.63 -31.78
CA ASP A 500 -6.21 3.24 -31.86
C ASP A 500 -5.37 3.64 -30.63
N ASP A 501 -4.17 3.06 -30.56
CA ASP A 501 -3.21 3.24 -29.47
C ASP A 501 -2.49 4.60 -29.50
N GLN A 502 -2.55 5.32 -30.62
CA GLN A 502 -2.03 6.68 -30.76
C GLN A 502 -2.96 7.72 -30.10
N CYS A 503 -4.24 7.41 -29.93
CA CYS A 503 -5.18 8.27 -29.22
C CYS A 503 -4.95 8.25 -27.71
N GLU A 504 -4.24 9.25 -27.19
CA GLU A 504 -3.97 9.38 -25.75
C GLU A 504 -5.23 9.45 -24.89
N GLY A 505 -6.27 10.15 -25.38
CA GLY A 505 -7.56 10.25 -24.68
C GLY A 505 -8.18 8.86 -24.43
N PHE A 506 -8.19 8.01 -25.45
CA PHE A 506 -8.71 6.64 -25.34
C PHE A 506 -7.77 5.74 -24.52
N ARG A 507 -6.45 5.86 -24.74
CA ARG A 507 -5.43 5.14 -23.99
C ARG A 507 -5.49 5.44 -22.49
N LEU A 508 -5.83 6.66 -22.07
CA LEU A 508 -5.89 6.98 -20.65
C LEU A 508 -7.26 6.70 -20.04
N ARG A 509 -8.34 7.07 -20.74
CA ARG A 509 -9.69 7.13 -20.15
C ARG A 509 -10.61 6.00 -20.59
N GLY A 510 -10.23 5.23 -21.61
CA GLY A 510 -11.08 4.21 -22.24
C GLY A 510 -12.23 4.77 -23.07
N ILE A 511 -12.31 6.09 -23.21
CA ILE A 511 -13.28 6.84 -24.02
C ILE A 511 -12.59 8.11 -24.53
N CYS A 512 -12.89 8.54 -25.75
CA CYS A 512 -12.35 9.78 -26.32
C CYS A 512 -13.38 10.45 -27.23
N ALA A 513 -13.05 11.65 -27.72
CA ALA A 513 -13.90 12.36 -28.67
C ALA A 513 -14.19 11.51 -29.92
N HIS A 514 -13.20 10.77 -30.43
CA HIS A 514 -13.35 9.94 -31.64
C HIS A 514 -14.35 8.78 -31.42
N THR A 515 -14.29 8.09 -30.27
CA THR A 515 -15.23 6.99 -30.00
C THR A 515 -16.64 7.50 -29.72
N ILE A 516 -16.79 8.67 -29.11
CA ILE A 516 -18.11 9.33 -28.92
C ILE A 516 -18.69 9.75 -30.28
N ALA A 517 -17.90 10.39 -31.14
CA ALA A 517 -18.33 10.80 -32.48
C ALA A 517 -18.75 9.60 -33.35
N VAL A 518 -18.02 8.50 -33.29
CA VAL A 518 -18.37 7.27 -34.02
C VAL A 518 -19.59 6.57 -33.41
N ALA A 519 -19.75 6.60 -32.09
CA ALA A 519 -20.96 6.06 -31.45
C ALA A 519 -22.21 6.83 -31.87
N TRP A 520 -22.10 8.16 -31.97
CA TRP A 520 -23.16 9.01 -32.52
C TRP A 520 -23.43 8.68 -33.99
N TYR A 521 -22.38 8.62 -34.82
CA TYR A 521 -22.50 8.32 -36.26
C TYR A 521 -23.14 6.94 -36.53
N ASN A 522 -22.88 5.96 -35.67
CA ASN A 522 -23.44 4.61 -35.78
C ASN A 522 -24.78 4.43 -35.03
N ASN A 523 -25.41 5.50 -34.53
CA ASN A 523 -26.67 5.46 -33.78
C ASN A 523 -26.65 4.55 -32.55
N CYS A 524 -25.51 4.49 -31.86
CA CYS A 524 -25.32 3.66 -30.66
C CYS A 524 -24.75 4.42 -29.46
N LEU A 525 -24.89 5.75 -29.48
CA LEU A 525 -24.34 6.64 -28.44
C LEU A 525 -24.83 6.28 -27.03
N ASP A 526 -26.14 6.20 -26.80
CA ASP A 526 -26.68 5.90 -25.45
C ASP A 526 -26.25 4.53 -24.94
N SER A 527 -26.24 3.52 -25.82
CA SER A 527 -25.75 2.19 -25.49
C SER A 527 -24.24 2.20 -25.17
N TYR A 528 -23.46 2.99 -25.90
CA TYR A 528 -22.03 3.12 -25.65
C TYR A 528 -21.72 3.85 -24.34
N LEU A 529 -22.42 4.96 -24.06
CA LEU A 529 -22.24 5.76 -22.85
C LEU A 529 -22.67 4.99 -21.59
N SER A 530 -23.80 4.28 -21.65
CA SER A 530 -24.29 3.46 -20.53
C SER A 530 -23.35 2.29 -20.15
N LEU A 531 -22.54 1.83 -21.10
CA LEU A 531 -21.51 0.82 -20.87
C LEU A 531 -20.18 1.41 -20.33
N TYR A 532 -20.01 2.73 -20.34
CA TYR A 532 -18.78 3.36 -19.91
C TYR A 532 -18.55 3.17 -18.40
N ARG A 533 -17.36 2.68 -18.07
CA ARG A 533 -16.85 2.59 -16.69
C ARG A 533 -15.50 3.28 -16.62
N PRO A 534 -15.32 4.29 -15.75
CA PRO A 534 -14.03 4.93 -15.56
C PRO A 534 -12.95 3.92 -15.21
N ARG A 535 -11.78 4.03 -15.85
CA ARG A 535 -10.59 3.23 -15.55
C ARG A 535 -9.62 4.04 -14.70
N LEU A 536 -10.03 4.29 -13.45
CA LEU A 536 -9.30 5.17 -12.53
C LEU A 536 -7.86 4.72 -12.32
N SER A 537 -7.59 3.42 -12.31
CA SER A 537 -6.23 2.87 -12.22
C SER A 537 -5.32 3.41 -13.32
N ARG A 538 -5.78 3.51 -14.57
CA ARG A 538 -4.94 4.06 -15.67
C ARG A 538 -4.64 5.54 -15.50
N MET A 539 -5.55 6.28 -14.86
CA MET A 539 -5.37 7.71 -14.60
C MET A 539 -4.34 7.95 -13.48
N VAL A 540 -4.32 7.11 -12.45
CA VAL A 540 -3.46 7.30 -11.28
C VAL A 540 -2.16 6.49 -11.31
N THR A 541 -2.03 5.47 -12.18
CA THR A 541 -0.84 4.58 -12.19
C THR A 541 0.47 5.36 -12.31
N ASN A 542 0.52 6.44 -13.09
CA ASN A 542 1.72 7.26 -13.25
C ASN A 542 2.13 8.00 -11.96
N SER A 543 1.19 8.22 -11.04
CA SER A 543 1.45 8.85 -9.73
C SER A 543 1.90 7.86 -8.65
N ILE A 544 1.80 6.54 -8.91
CA ILE A 544 2.11 5.48 -7.93
C ILE A 544 3.55 4.99 -8.17
N PRO A 545 4.48 5.21 -7.22
CA PRO A 545 5.84 4.68 -7.34
C PRO A 545 5.88 3.15 -7.46
N THR A 546 6.84 2.61 -8.21
CA THR A 546 6.96 1.15 -8.42
C THR A 546 7.35 0.36 -7.16
N ALA A 547 7.95 1.05 -6.18
CA ALA A 547 8.36 0.48 -4.89
C ALA A 547 7.26 0.56 -3.81
N THR A 548 6.10 1.15 -4.12
CA THR A 548 5.02 1.41 -3.16
C THR A 548 4.65 0.17 -2.35
N GLY A 549 4.45 0.37 -1.04
CA GLY A 549 4.07 -0.65 -0.08
C GLY A 549 5.22 -1.52 0.42
N LYS A 550 6.44 -1.40 -0.13
CA LYS A 550 7.61 -2.17 0.33
C LYS A 550 8.40 -1.40 1.38
N LYS A 551 9.02 -2.13 2.32
CA LYS A 551 9.98 -1.54 3.27
C LYS A 551 11.30 -1.26 2.55
N GLU A 552 11.94 -0.14 2.88
CA GLU A 552 13.26 0.20 2.35
C GLU A 552 14.29 -0.91 2.67
N HIS A 553 15.18 -1.21 1.74
CA HIS A 553 16.19 -2.29 1.82
C HIS A 553 15.67 -3.72 2.04
N GLN A 554 14.38 -3.98 1.84
CA GLN A 554 13.86 -5.34 1.98
C GLN A 554 14.43 -6.24 0.87
N LYS A 555 15.45 -7.03 1.21
CA LYS A 555 15.91 -8.15 0.35
C LYS A 555 14.69 -9.03 0.10
N ARG A 556 14.45 -9.36 -1.18
CA ARG A 556 13.34 -10.25 -1.58
C ARG A 556 13.32 -11.45 -0.63
N PRO A 557 12.20 -11.80 0.01
CA PRO A 557 12.12 -13.05 0.75
C PRO A 557 12.50 -14.16 -0.22
N ARG A 558 13.55 -14.94 0.08
CA ARG A 558 13.74 -16.23 -0.58
C ARG A 558 12.43 -16.99 -0.34
N LYS A 559 11.80 -17.50 -1.41
CA LYS A 559 10.70 -18.45 -1.30
C LYS A 559 11.17 -19.54 -0.34
N ARG A 560 10.70 -19.52 0.91
CA ARG A 560 10.77 -20.69 1.77
C ARG A 560 9.86 -21.70 1.08
N ARG A 561 10.45 -22.76 0.54
CA ARG A 561 9.71 -24.00 0.34
C ARG A 561 9.32 -24.51 1.72
N ASP A 562 8.17 -25.14 1.81
CA ASP A 562 7.75 -25.84 3.03
C ASP A 562 8.90 -26.74 3.49
N ASN A 563 9.15 -26.72 4.81
CA ASN A 563 10.11 -27.61 5.43
C ASN A 563 9.60 -29.04 5.24
N GLU A 564 10.23 -29.80 4.36
CA GLU A 564 10.36 -31.23 4.59
C GLU A 564 11.30 -31.39 5.80
N LEU A 565 10.90 -32.26 6.74
CA LEU A 565 11.64 -32.60 7.94
C LEU A 565 13.07 -33.00 7.55
N ARG A 566 14.04 -32.28 8.11
CA ARG A 566 15.46 -32.51 7.86
C ARG A 566 15.94 -33.65 8.76
N ASP A 567 16.16 -34.82 8.17
CA ASP A 567 16.91 -35.92 8.78
C ASP A 567 18.42 -35.62 8.66
N ALA A 568 19.14 -35.69 9.77
CA ALA A 568 20.55 -35.32 9.88
C ALA A 568 21.36 -36.43 10.56
N SER A 569 21.01 -37.68 10.26
CA SER A 569 21.63 -38.87 10.82
C SER A 569 23.07 -39.14 10.35
N ASP A 570 23.57 -38.48 9.29
CA ASP A 570 24.89 -38.80 8.69
C ASP A 570 25.86 -37.60 8.50
N TYR A 571 25.85 -36.59 9.36
CA TYR A 571 26.83 -35.48 9.25
C TYR A 571 28.04 -35.66 10.17
N SER A 572 29.18 -36.07 9.59
CA SER A 572 30.51 -35.97 10.21
C SER A 572 31.06 -34.53 10.15
N PRO A 573 31.94 -34.11 11.09
CA PRO A 573 32.38 -32.72 11.21
C PRO A 573 33.47 -32.40 10.17
N LEU A 574 33.29 -31.30 9.44
CA LEU A 574 34.34 -30.77 8.56
C LEU A 574 35.14 -29.68 9.28
N VAL A 575 36.44 -29.95 9.29
CA VAL A 575 37.56 -29.18 9.81
C VAL A 575 37.61 -27.80 9.17
N SER A 576 37.88 -26.80 10.01
CA SER A 576 38.17 -25.41 9.64
C SER A 576 39.47 -25.34 8.84
N ASP A 577 39.47 -24.63 7.71
CA ASP A 577 40.73 -24.13 7.14
C ASP A 577 40.65 -22.68 6.70
N THR A 578 41.74 -22.01 6.98
CA THR A 578 41.90 -20.56 7.11
C THR A 578 42.71 -20.02 5.93
N SER A 579 42.42 -18.77 5.52
CA SER A 579 43.27 -17.88 4.70
C SER A 579 43.53 -18.33 3.24
N VAL A 580 43.78 -17.49 2.24
CA VAL A 580 44.72 -16.35 2.15
C VAL A 580 44.26 -15.40 1.03
N THR A 581 44.38 -14.10 1.30
CA THR A 581 44.34 -12.99 0.34
C THR A 581 45.64 -12.96 -0.49
N SER A 582 45.55 -12.85 -1.81
CA SER A 582 46.63 -12.23 -2.61
C SER A 582 46.04 -11.49 -3.81
N GLY A 583 46.29 -10.19 -3.84
CA GLY A 583 46.01 -9.33 -4.98
C GLY A 583 47.15 -9.43 -5.99
N GLN A 584 46.79 -9.50 -7.26
CA GLN A 584 47.62 -9.01 -8.36
C GLN A 584 46.71 -8.30 -9.36
N SER A 585 47.07 -7.04 -9.64
CA SER A 585 46.51 -6.19 -10.68
C SER A 585 46.89 -6.73 -12.06
N GLY A 586 45.92 -7.31 -12.79
CA GLY A 586 46.04 -7.71 -14.18
C GLY A 586 45.04 -6.94 -15.05
N GLN A 587 45.46 -6.57 -16.27
CA GLN A 587 44.72 -5.77 -17.23
C GLN A 587 43.28 -6.28 -17.46
N THR A 588 42.31 -5.37 -17.55
CA THR A 588 40.88 -5.68 -17.37
C THR A 588 40.15 -6.22 -18.60
N ASP A 589 40.86 -6.61 -19.66
CA ASP A 589 40.25 -6.96 -20.95
C ASP A 589 40.56 -8.41 -21.44
N ASP A 590 41.30 -9.20 -20.65
CA ASP A 590 41.65 -10.59 -21.01
C ASP A 590 40.54 -11.60 -20.69
N LEU A 591 40.50 -12.72 -21.44
CA LEU A 591 39.54 -13.81 -21.26
C LEU A 591 40.11 -14.88 -20.32
N GLU A 592 39.40 -15.16 -19.23
CA GLU A 592 39.81 -16.16 -18.25
C GLU A 592 39.08 -17.50 -18.46
N VAL A 593 39.81 -18.62 -18.41
CA VAL A 593 39.22 -19.97 -18.45
C VAL A 593 38.73 -20.37 -17.06
N VAL A 594 37.46 -20.74 -16.93
CA VAL A 594 36.83 -21.18 -15.67
C VAL A 594 35.93 -22.40 -15.88
N PHE A 595 35.79 -23.27 -14.88
CA PHE A 595 34.83 -24.37 -14.94
C PHE A 595 33.39 -23.87 -14.75
N ILE A 596 32.45 -24.42 -15.51
CA ILE A 596 31.03 -24.02 -15.45
C ILE A 596 30.46 -24.26 -14.06
N ARG A 597 30.87 -25.34 -13.38
CA ARG A 597 30.50 -25.68 -12.00
C ARG A 597 30.76 -24.56 -11.00
N ASP A 598 31.82 -23.79 -11.21
CA ASP A 598 32.24 -22.72 -10.31
C ASP A 598 31.56 -21.37 -10.61
N THR A 599 30.61 -21.35 -11.56
CA THR A 599 29.92 -20.13 -11.99
C THR A 599 28.41 -20.24 -11.77
N ALA A 600 27.72 -19.09 -11.78
CA ALA A 600 26.25 -19.04 -11.84
C ALA A 600 25.70 -18.95 -13.27
N ALA A 601 26.56 -18.98 -14.29
CA ALA A 601 26.18 -18.77 -15.68
C ALA A 601 25.49 -20.02 -16.26
N CYS A 602 24.35 -19.81 -16.92
CA CYS A 602 23.52 -20.88 -17.48
C CYS A 602 23.42 -20.83 -19.00
N LYS A 603 23.91 -19.75 -19.62
CA LYS A 603 23.84 -19.50 -21.05
C LYS A 603 25.13 -18.88 -21.54
N CYS A 604 25.52 -19.19 -22.76
CA CYS A 604 26.58 -18.48 -23.45
C CYS A 604 26.08 -17.10 -23.89
N TYR A 605 26.87 -16.06 -23.63
CA TYR A 605 26.55 -14.68 -24.01
C TYR A 605 26.65 -14.45 -25.52
N GLY A 606 27.60 -15.10 -26.20
CA GLY A 606 27.77 -15.01 -27.66
C GLY A 606 26.60 -15.59 -28.46
N CYS A 607 26.36 -16.90 -28.36
CA CYS A 607 25.31 -17.57 -29.12
C CYS A 607 23.93 -17.60 -28.43
N SER A 608 23.80 -17.11 -27.19
CA SER A 608 22.56 -17.15 -26.39
C SER A 608 21.99 -18.54 -26.07
N VAL A 609 22.68 -19.62 -26.48
CA VAL A 609 22.28 -21.01 -26.22
C VAL A 609 22.41 -21.33 -24.73
N ALA A 610 21.42 -22.05 -24.21
CA ALA A 610 21.42 -22.52 -22.83
C ALA A 610 22.27 -23.78 -22.67
N ILE A 611 23.13 -23.79 -21.66
CA ILE A 611 24.05 -24.90 -21.36
C ILE A 611 23.53 -25.72 -20.17
N ARG A 612 22.83 -25.05 -19.25
CA ARG A 612 22.08 -25.64 -18.15
C ARG A 612 20.87 -24.78 -17.85
N VAL A 613 19.82 -25.35 -17.26
CA VAL A 613 18.59 -24.60 -16.95
C VAL A 613 18.80 -23.77 -15.69
N ARG A 614 19.61 -24.26 -14.73
CA ARG A 614 19.93 -23.59 -13.45
C ARG A 614 21.37 -23.85 -13.01
N PRO A 615 21.97 -23.00 -12.16
CA PRO A 615 23.36 -23.16 -11.71
C PRO A 615 23.64 -24.45 -10.92
N SER A 616 22.62 -25.06 -10.33
CA SER A 616 22.74 -26.29 -9.53
C SER A 616 22.72 -27.57 -10.36
N GLU A 617 22.41 -27.49 -11.66
CA GLU A 617 22.50 -28.65 -12.55
C GLU A 617 23.96 -28.88 -12.96
N ASP A 618 24.28 -30.16 -13.16
CA ASP A 618 25.58 -30.57 -13.66
C ASP A 618 25.90 -29.89 -15.00
N PRO A 619 27.16 -29.48 -15.22
CA PRO A 619 27.60 -28.98 -16.51
C PRO A 619 27.54 -30.11 -17.56
N PRO A 620 27.60 -29.76 -18.86
CA PRO A 620 27.91 -30.75 -19.89
C PRO A 620 29.21 -31.50 -19.56
N PRO A 621 29.44 -32.69 -20.13
CA PRO A 621 30.69 -33.41 -19.95
C PRO A 621 31.88 -32.66 -20.61
N ALA A 622 33.08 -32.98 -20.14
CA ALA A 622 34.32 -32.55 -20.79
C ALA A 622 34.31 -32.91 -22.30
N PRO A 623 34.78 -32.03 -23.20
CA PRO A 623 35.54 -30.81 -22.91
C PRO A 623 34.72 -29.51 -22.81
N TYR A 624 33.38 -29.60 -22.77
CA TYR A 624 32.50 -28.43 -22.82
C TYR A 624 32.04 -27.94 -21.45
N ASP A 625 32.60 -28.47 -20.37
CA ASP A 625 32.31 -28.11 -18.98
C ASP A 625 33.07 -26.86 -18.49
N ILE A 626 33.69 -26.11 -19.41
CA ILE A 626 34.42 -24.86 -19.17
C ILE A 626 33.78 -23.66 -19.90
N PHE A 627 34.02 -22.45 -19.37
CA PHE A 627 33.68 -21.17 -19.95
C PHE A 627 34.92 -20.30 -20.15
N LEU A 628 34.81 -19.37 -21.09
CA LEU A 628 35.66 -18.18 -21.15
C LEU A 628 34.89 -17.00 -20.54
N ARG A 629 35.44 -16.32 -19.54
CA ARG A 629 34.81 -15.15 -18.91
C ARG A 629 35.65 -13.88 -19.04
N ARG A 630 34.99 -12.73 -19.17
CA ARG A 630 35.61 -11.40 -19.07
C ARG A 630 34.62 -10.37 -18.57
N LYS A 631 35.10 -9.20 -18.10
CA LYS A 631 34.24 -8.10 -17.62
C LYS A 631 33.88 -7.15 -18.75
N GLU A 632 32.60 -7.07 -19.10
CA GLU A 632 32.11 -6.18 -20.17
C GLU A 632 30.79 -5.51 -19.84
N TYR A 633 30.48 -4.42 -20.55
CA TYR A 633 29.15 -3.82 -20.50
C TYR A 633 28.15 -4.73 -21.20
N ARG A 634 27.29 -5.37 -20.39
CA ARG A 634 26.32 -6.32 -20.90
C ARG A 634 25.22 -5.61 -21.67
N VAL A 635 25.02 -6.00 -22.92
CA VAL A 635 23.90 -5.58 -23.75
C VAL A 635 22.79 -6.62 -23.62
N TYR A 636 21.59 -6.21 -23.23
CA TYR A 636 20.46 -7.12 -23.03
C TYR A 636 19.13 -6.47 -23.40
N ARG A 637 18.12 -7.32 -23.69
CA ARG A 637 16.75 -6.89 -23.94
C ARG A 637 15.93 -6.98 -22.65
N GLN A 638 15.23 -5.92 -22.28
CA GLN A 638 14.34 -5.95 -21.12
C GLN A 638 13.12 -6.83 -21.45
N ARG A 639 12.72 -7.74 -20.53
CA ARG A 639 11.53 -8.59 -20.74
C ARG A 639 10.31 -7.70 -20.97
N ALA A 640 9.61 -7.90 -22.10
CA ALA A 640 8.49 -7.12 -22.63
C ALA A 640 8.81 -5.80 -23.35
N SER A 641 10.09 -5.52 -23.68
CA SER A 641 10.48 -4.37 -24.51
C SER A 641 11.27 -4.80 -25.74
N THR A 642 11.07 -4.13 -26.88
CA THR A 642 11.88 -4.32 -28.09
C THR A 642 13.21 -3.55 -28.04
N LYS A 643 13.39 -2.65 -27.08
CA LYS A 643 14.59 -1.80 -26.93
C LYS A 643 15.77 -2.59 -26.33
N MET A 644 16.97 -2.36 -26.87
CA MET A 644 18.23 -2.88 -26.33
C MET A 644 18.74 -1.95 -25.23
N CYS A 645 19.17 -2.53 -24.10
CA CYS A 645 19.72 -1.81 -22.94
C CYS A 645 21.16 -2.22 -22.71
N ILE A 646 22.00 -1.29 -22.26
CA ILE A 646 23.39 -1.54 -21.86
C ILE A 646 23.48 -1.41 -20.33
N ALA A 647 24.12 -2.37 -19.66
CA ALA A 647 24.33 -2.35 -18.22
C ALA A 647 25.14 -1.10 -17.80
N LYS A 648 24.86 -0.56 -16.60
CA LYS A 648 25.53 0.65 -16.08
C LYS A 648 26.96 0.41 -15.60
N SER A 649 27.36 -0.84 -15.42
CA SER A 649 28.69 -1.26 -14.95
C SER A 649 29.16 -2.50 -15.72
N LYS A 650 30.48 -2.71 -15.83
CA LYS A 650 31.05 -3.95 -16.41
C LYS A 650 30.70 -5.15 -15.53
N GLU A 651 30.09 -6.19 -16.11
CA GLU A 651 29.75 -7.45 -15.45
C GLU A 651 30.50 -8.61 -16.11
N PHE A 652 30.67 -9.73 -15.41
CA PHE A 652 31.22 -10.94 -16.03
C PHE A 652 30.24 -11.51 -17.07
N VAL A 653 30.69 -11.58 -18.31
CA VAL A 653 30.04 -12.29 -19.40
C VAL A 653 30.77 -13.60 -19.69
N TYR A 654 30.03 -14.63 -20.08
CA TYR A 654 30.53 -15.99 -20.22
C TYR A 654 30.28 -16.49 -21.63
N TYR A 655 31.32 -17.01 -22.28
CA TYR A 655 31.29 -17.50 -23.65
C TYR A 655 31.66 -18.98 -23.67
N HIS A 656 31.08 -19.75 -24.59
CA HIS A 656 31.61 -21.07 -24.90
C HIS A 656 33.09 -20.97 -25.28
N PRO A 657 33.88 -22.02 -25.04
CA PRO A 657 35.28 -22.12 -25.48
C PRO A 657 35.39 -22.39 -26.99
N LEU A 658 34.64 -21.63 -27.80
CA LEU A 658 34.57 -21.74 -29.25
C LEU A 658 34.83 -20.37 -29.88
N LYS A 659 35.66 -20.31 -30.92
CA LYS A 659 36.00 -19.02 -31.58
C LYS A 659 34.74 -18.29 -32.08
N ALA A 660 33.75 -19.03 -32.58
CA ALA A 660 32.48 -18.49 -33.07
C ALA A 660 31.62 -17.81 -31.98
N CYS A 661 31.86 -18.09 -30.70
CA CYS A 661 31.09 -17.50 -29.61
C CYS A 661 31.68 -16.20 -29.07
N VAL A 662 32.91 -15.85 -29.43
CA VAL A 662 33.59 -14.64 -28.93
C VAL A 662 33.54 -13.52 -29.97
N PRO A 663 33.18 -12.27 -29.61
CA PRO A 663 32.92 -11.20 -30.57
C PRO A 663 34.16 -10.55 -31.24
N LYS A 664 35.40 -11.00 -31.00
CA LYS A 664 36.63 -10.51 -31.68
C LYS A 664 37.63 -11.65 -31.90
N GLU A 665 38.49 -11.53 -32.91
CA GLU A 665 39.64 -12.42 -33.10
C GLU A 665 40.59 -12.34 -31.90
N ILE A 666 40.65 -13.42 -31.13
CA ILE A 666 41.54 -13.57 -29.99
C ILE A 666 42.93 -13.96 -30.53
N LYS A 667 43.97 -13.18 -30.20
CA LYS A 667 45.36 -13.62 -30.33
C LYS A 667 45.74 -14.47 -29.11
N ARG A 668 46.68 -15.40 -29.28
CA ARG A 668 47.12 -16.40 -28.29
C ARG A 668 47.44 -15.81 -26.90
N ASP A 669 47.82 -14.54 -26.84
CA ASP A 669 48.28 -13.85 -25.62
C ASP A 669 47.16 -13.31 -24.72
N ASN A 670 45.87 -13.43 -25.09
CA ASN A 670 44.73 -12.82 -24.37
C ASN A 670 43.91 -13.81 -23.51
N LEU A 671 44.41 -15.04 -23.30
CA LEU A 671 43.73 -16.09 -22.54
C LEU A 671 44.46 -16.36 -21.22
N LEU A 672 43.85 -15.95 -20.11
CA LEU A 672 44.35 -16.15 -18.76
C LEU A 672 43.88 -17.50 -18.20
N ILE A 673 44.83 -18.35 -17.81
CA ILE A 673 44.56 -19.62 -17.13
C ILE A 673 45.31 -19.61 -15.81
N SER A 674 44.57 -19.59 -14.70
CA SER A 674 45.18 -19.65 -13.38
C SER A 674 45.95 -20.96 -13.19
N LEU A 675 47.01 -20.95 -12.39
CA LEU A 675 47.80 -22.16 -12.07
C LEU A 675 46.91 -23.31 -11.56
N ARG A 676 45.90 -22.97 -10.75
CA ARG A 676 44.91 -23.92 -10.24
C ARG A 676 44.04 -24.51 -11.35
N THR A 677 43.54 -23.67 -12.27
CA THR A 677 42.74 -24.11 -13.40
C THR A 677 43.56 -25.02 -14.31
N ARG A 678 44.81 -24.65 -14.62
CA ARG A 678 45.70 -25.41 -15.52
C ARG A 678 45.96 -26.83 -15.02
N GLY A 679 46.10 -27.02 -13.71
CA GLY A 679 46.29 -28.35 -13.10
C GLY A 679 45.06 -29.27 -13.17
N LEU A 680 43.87 -28.72 -13.43
CA LEU A 680 42.60 -29.47 -13.49
C LEU A 680 42.10 -29.71 -14.93
N LEU A 681 42.78 -29.17 -15.95
CA LEU A 681 42.40 -29.35 -17.35
C LEU A 681 42.82 -30.74 -17.85
N LEU A 682 41.82 -31.59 -18.12
CA LEU A 682 41.96 -32.83 -18.90
C LEU A 682 42.52 -32.60 -20.31
N ASP A 683 43.08 -33.64 -20.92
CA ASP A 683 43.66 -33.58 -22.28
C ASP A 683 42.65 -33.12 -23.33
N SER A 684 41.37 -33.54 -23.20
CA SER A 684 40.29 -33.09 -24.08
C SER A 684 40.03 -31.58 -24.00
N HIS A 685 40.25 -30.94 -22.84
CA HIS A 685 40.16 -29.48 -22.71
C HIS A 685 41.34 -28.79 -23.40
N ARG A 686 42.54 -29.34 -23.24
CA ARG A 686 43.76 -28.80 -23.85
C ARG A 686 43.68 -28.89 -25.37
N GLU A 687 43.20 -30.00 -25.89
CA GLU A 687 42.95 -30.20 -27.32
C GLU A 687 41.91 -29.21 -27.86
N LEU A 688 40.80 -28.99 -27.13
CA LEU A 688 39.79 -28.00 -27.52
C LEU A 688 40.35 -26.57 -27.56
N LEU A 689 41.10 -26.16 -26.53
CA LEU A 689 41.72 -24.83 -26.47
C LEU A 689 42.84 -24.67 -27.52
N TRP A 690 43.57 -25.74 -27.83
CA TRP A 690 44.55 -25.76 -28.90
C TRP A 690 43.89 -25.61 -30.27
N ARG A 691 42.82 -26.36 -30.54
CA ARG A 691 42.11 -26.31 -31.83
C ARG A 691 41.46 -24.95 -32.09
N GLU A 692 40.82 -24.37 -31.07
CA GLU A 692 40.03 -23.14 -31.23
C GLU A 692 40.88 -21.86 -31.13
N PHE A 693 41.96 -21.89 -30.34
CA PHE A 693 42.76 -20.70 -30.00
C PHE A 693 44.27 -20.88 -30.16
N GLY A 694 44.74 -22.05 -30.64
CA GLY A 694 46.16 -22.33 -30.89
C GLY A 694 47.00 -22.48 -29.63
N LEU A 695 46.41 -22.68 -28.44
CA LEU A 695 47.13 -22.76 -27.17
C LEU A 695 47.70 -24.15 -26.90
N SER A 696 49.03 -24.29 -26.85
CA SER A 696 49.70 -25.46 -26.28
C SER A 696 49.85 -25.24 -24.76
N LEU A 697 49.16 -26.07 -23.96
CA LEU A 697 48.99 -25.92 -22.50
C LEU A 697 49.56 -27.07 -21.69
#